data_AF-A0A7V8ZBL1-F1
#
_entry.id   AF-A0A7V8ZBL1-F1
#
_cell.length_a   1.000
_cell.length_b   1.000
_cell.length_c   1.000
_cell.angle_alpha   90.00
_cell.angle_beta   90.00
_cell.angle_gamma   90.00
#
_symmetry.space_group_name_H-M   'P 1'
#
loop_
_entity.id
_entity.type
_entity.pdbx_description
1 polymer ?
#
loop_
_entity_poly.entity_id
_entity_poly.type
_entity_poly.pdbx_seq_one_letter_code
_entity_poly.pdbx_strand_id
1 'polypeptide(L)'
;MRIAAQTTVAEETISRPQLAPQFRLERLTVSGGAELLTIFASANDSTATTGNTSADIPLVSILRDTMGDRDTENDRLRYVWMLTYTRPAAWQRVAAAVPFLYARVGNKKRAGKGVPPPLIDLATADRDVWDRFFWIALQNLLFVPDGIPVRASLNTLRRNLNDYRKAHLIRALAVLSLYDSVGDHAPAFSPSEMSDINARLTLAESTFGGILDDVYLGLASQKQTKQQLDVRGQNWELLRQRAEAESLYFEPLQMPDGSATHAVLWASRNDLAANRSRTFNKRFLNIDNPWSDRRLQRWDGYSQTWYFDAENRRVSKETAGARPVAMIPLALYGLDYPKIPILLVDFRDRYNPKRREISKRLLEDVARNLLNISRFGDLYFFLGRTVYDFVTSRRGMDINQPSRLQAYSQLKLLLSLSQSLDPQLRAETSRRLEAVSANPLENDIKAETQIARDQYSALRLYALSPDGLPARIERDRRAEMVPLAHNRTEQILFRLAHLASFGLYTHREAASSAAAATQLDEARRIAYHTRFLREAVKAGPVVEVVRNIEDVRRSLQYIMEHNAAAGAKTARAVAQIFSRTNDEAARELCLNSLYRINTETAKSELLRIYRDEKTDTRLRTLSAQYLRKALKEEQRFAPADARALATTLVQ
;
A
#
# COMPACT_ATOMS: atom_id res chain seq x y z
N MET A 1 -4.28 -35.15 -31.63
CA MET A 1 -3.46 -34.70 -32.78
C MET A 1 -3.94 -33.31 -33.17
N ARG A 2 -3.33 -32.25 -32.64
CA ARG A 2 -3.71 -30.85 -32.91
C ARG A 2 -2.46 -30.12 -33.42
N ILE A 3 -2.59 -29.56 -34.62
CA ILE A 3 -1.53 -28.86 -35.36
C ILE A 3 -1.37 -27.47 -34.72
N ALA A 4 -0.18 -27.19 -34.22
CA ALA A 4 0.25 -25.86 -33.80
C ALA A 4 0.96 -25.20 -34.99
N ALA A 5 0.38 -24.12 -35.53
CA ALA A 5 1.06 -23.23 -36.46
C ALA A 5 1.78 -22.16 -35.63
N GLN A 6 3.09 -22.28 -35.51
CA GLN A 6 3.97 -21.22 -35.04
C GLN A 6 4.27 -20.29 -36.21
N THR A 7 3.82 -19.05 -36.14
CA THR A 7 4.31 -17.96 -37.00
C THR A 7 5.36 -17.20 -36.21
N THR A 8 6.63 -17.48 -36.47
CA THR A 8 7.78 -16.73 -35.95
C THR A 8 7.95 -15.47 -36.77
N VAL A 9 7.64 -14.31 -36.19
CA VAL A 9 8.14 -13.01 -36.66
C VAL A 9 9.36 -12.69 -35.80
N ALA A 10 10.52 -12.59 -36.44
CA ALA A 10 11.78 -12.24 -35.80
C ALA A 10 11.76 -10.76 -35.38
N GLU A 11 11.71 -10.50 -34.08
CA GLU A 11 12.06 -9.20 -33.50
C GLU A 11 13.58 -9.12 -33.40
N GLU A 12 14.20 -8.24 -34.20
CA GLU A 12 15.58 -7.80 -34.00
C GLU A 12 15.65 -7.00 -32.69
N THR A 13 16.17 -7.66 -31.66
CA THR A 13 16.43 -7.10 -30.35
C THR A 13 17.57 -6.08 -30.44
N ILE A 14 17.24 -4.80 -30.57
CA ILE A 14 18.18 -3.71 -30.27
C ILE A 14 18.56 -3.87 -28.79
N SER A 15 19.82 -4.26 -28.53
CA SER A 15 20.39 -4.37 -27.18
C SER A 15 20.16 -3.08 -26.40
N ARG A 16 19.21 -3.11 -25.47
CA ARG A 16 18.91 -2.01 -24.56
C ARG A 16 20.04 -1.93 -23.51
N PRO A 17 20.55 -0.73 -23.18
CA PRO A 17 21.50 -0.58 -22.10
C PRO A 17 20.86 -1.04 -20.79
N GLN A 18 21.50 -2.01 -20.15
CA GLN A 18 21.12 -2.58 -18.85
C GLN A 18 21.23 -1.45 -17.79
N LEU A 19 20.09 -0.98 -17.29
CA LEU A 19 20.04 0.08 -16.28
C LEU A 19 20.69 -0.42 -14.98
N ALA A 20 21.74 0.27 -14.51
CA ALA A 20 22.46 -0.01 -13.28
C ALA A 20 21.51 -0.11 -12.05
N PRO A 21 21.87 -0.88 -11.00
CA PRO A 21 21.02 -1.10 -9.84
C PRO A 21 20.68 0.24 -9.17
N GLN A 22 19.41 0.64 -9.28
CA GLN A 22 18.94 1.95 -8.84
C GLN A 22 18.69 2.03 -7.34
N PHE A 23 18.64 0.89 -6.65
CA PHE A 23 18.32 0.82 -5.23
C PHE A 23 19.42 0.15 -4.41
N ARG A 24 19.70 0.72 -3.24
CA ARG A 24 20.57 0.14 -2.21
C ARG A 24 19.77 -0.10 -0.95
N LEU A 25 19.92 -1.28 -0.35
CA LEU A 25 19.36 -1.58 0.96
C LEU A 25 20.43 -1.40 2.04
N GLU A 26 20.09 -0.70 3.10
CA GLU A 26 20.86 -0.67 4.34
C GLU A 26 20.10 -1.40 5.44
N ARG A 27 20.81 -2.23 6.21
CA ARG A 27 20.28 -2.87 7.40
C ARG A 27 21.00 -2.31 8.62
N LEU A 28 20.26 -1.65 9.50
CA LEU A 28 20.78 -1.14 10.76
C LEU A 28 20.22 -1.98 11.91
N THR A 29 21.10 -2.64 12.66
CA THR A 29 20.71 -3.36 13.87
C THR A 29 20.33 -2.36 14.96
N VAL A 30 19.22 -2.63 15.63
CA VAL A 30 18.68 -1.83 16.72
C VAL A 30 18.83 -2.63 18.01
N SER A 31 19.34 -1.98 19.06
CA SER A 31 19.46 -2.59 20.38
C SER A 31 18.11 -3.14 20.85
N GLY A 32 18.11 -4.32 21.46
CA GLY A 32 16.89 -5.02 21.84
C GLY A 32 16.36 -6.01 20.79
N GLY A 33 17.10 -6.26 19.70
CA GLY A 33 16.78 -7.35 18.77
C GLY A 33 15.77 -6.96 17.71
N ALA A 34 16.07 -5.89 16.97
CA ALA A 34 15.29 -5.48 15.81
C ALA A 34 16.21 -4.96 14.71
N GLU A 35 15.68 -4.88 13.49
CA GLU A 35 16.38 -4.38 12.31
C GLU A 35 15.60 -3.23 11.67
N LEU A 36 16.28 -2.12 11.42
CA LEU A 36 15.78 -1.03 10.61
C LEU A 36 16.33 -1.18 9.18
N LEU A 37 15.43 -1.47 8.25
CA LEU A 37 15.74 -1.69 6.84
C LEU A 37 15.43 -0.39 6.09
N THR A 38 16.42 0.21 5.45
CA THR A 38 16.23 1.45 4.68
C THR A 38 16.57 1.24 3.22
N ILE A 39 15.63 1.60 2.34
CA ILE A 39 15.80 1.58 0.90
C ILE A 39 16.26 2.97 0.45
N PHE A 40 17.40 3.01 -0.22
CA PHE A 40 17.98 4.19 -0.85
C PHE A 40 17.83 4.09 -2.35
N ALA A 41 17.59 5.22 -3.01
CA ALA A 41 17.81 5.36 -4.44
C ALA A 41 19.16 5.98 -4.72
N SER A 42 19.88 5.41 -5.68
CA SER A 42 21.14 5.95 -6.16
C SER A 42 20.88 7.15 -7.06
N ALA A 43 21.38 8.32 -6.66
CA ALA A 43 21.41 9.49 -7.54
C ALA A 43 22.69 9.42 -8.38
N ASN A 44 22.73 8.57 -9.39
CA ASN A 44 23.87 8.48 -10.32
C ASN A 44 23.90 9.70 -11.25
N ASP A 45 24.29 10.87 -10.75
CA ASP A 45 24.87 11.90 -11.60
C ASP A 45 26.22 11.34 -12.08
N SER A 46 26.40 11.19 -13.40
CA SER A 46 27.55 10.53 -14.05
C SER A 46 28.91 11.23 -13.85
N THR A 47 29.02 12.10 -12.84
CA THR A 47 30.23 12.85 -12.49
C THR A 47 30.76 12.53 -11.08
N ALA A 48 30.11 11.65 -10.32
CA ALA A 48 30.57 11.28 -8.98
C ALA A 48 31.58 10.13 -9.04
N THR A 49 32.86 10.48 -9.11
CA THR A 49 33.99 9.55 -8.92
C THR A 49 33.86 8.85 -7.56
N THR A 50 34.03 7.53 -7.58
CA THR A 50 34.23 6.58 -6.46
C THR A 50 34.29 7.17 -5.04
N GLY A 51 33.28 6.86 -4.22
CA GLY A 51 33.39 6.84 -2.75
C GLY A 51 32.41 7.72 -1.96
N ASN A 52 31.62 8.57 -2.60
CA ASN A 52 30.74 9.50 -1.86
C ASN A 52 29.30 8.97 -1.70
N THR A 53 28.99 8.38 -0.54
CA THR A 53 27.63 7.97 -0.10
C THR A 53 26.65 9.14 0.07
N SER A 54 27.07 10.37 -0.21
CA SER A 54 26.29 11.60 -0.04
C SER A 54 25.26 11.87 -1.15
N ALA A 55 25.32 11.14 -2.27
CA ALA A 55 24.38 11.29 -3.37
C ALA A 55 23.05 10.53 -3.13
N ASP A 56 23.08 9.42 -2.40
CA ASP A 56 21.91 8.56 -2.19
C ASP A 56 20.75 9.31 -1.52
N ILE A 57 19.53 9.02 -2.00
CA ILE A 57 18.30 9.57 -1.45
C ILE A 57 17.61 8.45 -0.66
N PRO A 58 17.50 8.57 0.67
CA PRO A 58 16.80 7.56 1.45
C PRO A 58 15.29 7.71 1.21
N LEU A 59 14.60 6.63 0.87
CA LEU A 59 13.19 6.68 0.45
C LEU A 59 12.28 6.18 1.56
N VAL A 60 12.41 4.91 1.92
CA VAL A 60 11.51 4.22 2.85
C VAL A 60 12.35 3.45 3.87
N SER A 61 11.97 3.56 5.14
CA SER A 61 12.52 2.73 6.21
C SER A 61 11.41 1.85 6.81
N ILE A 62 11.72 0.59 7.08
CA ILE A 62 10.81 -0.39 7.68
C ILE A 62 11.49 -0.99 8.91
N LEU A 63 10.76 -1.04 10.03
CA LEU A 63 11.21 -1.74 11.23
C LEU A 63 10.69 -3.18 11.25
N ARG A 64 11.63 -4.12 11.35
CA ARG A 64 11.37 -5.53 11.63
C ARG A 64 11.84 -5.85 13.05
N ASP A 65 10.95 -6.34 13.88
CA ASP A 65 11.24 -6.80 15.24
C ASP A 65 11.54 -8.31 15.20
N THR A 66 12.82 -8.68 15.37
CA THR A 66 13.32 -10.05 15.24
C THR A 66 13.53 -10.76 16.57
N MET A 67 13.14 -10.12 17.68
CA MET A 67 13.48 -10.57 19.04
C MET A 67 14.99 -10.78 19.32
N GLY A 68 15.86 -10.48 18.35
CA GLY A 68 17.32 -10.69 18.43
C GLY A 68 17.79 -12.07 17.98
N ASP A 69 16.90 -12.91 17.42
CA ASP A 69 17.28 -14.20 16.86
C ASP A 69 17.33 -14.16 15.31
N ARG A 70 17.57 -15.33 14.70
CA ARG A 70 17.59 -15.51 13.23
C ARG A 70 16.33 -16.22 12.72
N ASP A 71 15.37 -16.47 13.61
CA ASP A 71 14.15 -17.15 13.24
C ASP A 71 13.23 -16.14 12.57
N THR A 72 12.65 -16.51 11.43
CA THR A 72 11.73 -15.62 10.71
C THR A 72 10.27 -15.87 11.12
N GLU A 73 10.00 -16.92 11.89
CA GLU A 73 8.64 -17.31 12.29
C GLU A 73 8.09 -16.44 13.43
N ASN A 74 8.96 -15.74 14.16
CA ASN A 74 8.59 -14.76 15.20
C ASN A 74 8.81 -13.30 14.77
N ASP A 75 9.29 -13.08 13.55
CA ASP A 75 9.54 -11.75 13.00
C ASP A 75 8.23 -10.98 12.89
N ARG A 76 8.26 -9.71 13.33
CA ARG A 76 7.10 -8.83 13.23
C ARG A 76 7.46 -7.51 12.57
N LEU A 77 6.81 -7.23 11.45
CA LEU A 77 6.87 -5.91 10.83
C LEU A 77 6.07 -4.90 11.66
N ARG A 78 6.70 -3.78 12.00
CA ARG A 78 6.11 -2.72 12.82
C ARG A 78 5.91 -1.45 12.01
N TYR A 79 6.89 -0.56 12.00
CA TYR A 79 6.69 0.77 11.47
C TYR A 79 7.21 0.91 10.05
N VAL A 80 6.44 1.62 9.23
CA VAL A 80 6.91 2.10 7.92
C VAL A 80 7.07 3.61 8.00
N TRP A 81 8.23 4.12 7.61
CA TRP A 81 8.49 5.55 7.43
C TRP A 81 8.71 5.84 5.96
N MET A 82 7.92 6.75 5.39
CA MET A 82 8.30 7.44 4.17
C MET A 82 9.16 8.63 4.58
N LEU A 83 10.42 8.68 4.18
CA LEU A 83 11.36 9.65 4.71
C LEU A 83 11.11 11.07 4.20
N THR A 84 10.36 11.22 3.11
CA THR A 84 9.83 12.52 2.65
C THR A 84 8.61 12.97 3.47
N TYR A 85 8.02 12.11 4.31
CA TYR A 85 6.91 12.46 5.19
C TYR A 85 7.40 13.08 6.48
N THR A 86 6.93 14.29 6.76
CA THR A 86 7.28 15.03 7.98
C THR A 86 6.09 15.81 8.50
N ARG A 87 6.07 16.08 9.81
CA ARG A 87 5.06 16.95 10.43
C ARG A 87 5.07 18.32 9.73
N PRO A 88 3.93 18.84 9.25
CA PRO A 88 3.92 20.13 8.57
C PRO A 88 4.37 21.28 9.47
N ALA A 89 4.96 22.33 8.86
CA ALA A 89 5.32 23.56 9.54
C ALA A 89 4.07 24.28 10.09
N ALA A 90 4.24 25.14 11.11
CA ALA A 90 3.12 25.84 11.74
C ALA A 90 2.27 26.63 10.72
N TRP A 91 2.91 27.38 9.83
CA TRP A 91 2.22 28.13 8.79
C TRP A 91 1.57 27.22 7.73
N GLN A 92 2.15 26.05 7.41
CA GLN A 92 1.52 25.06 6.53
C GLN A 92 0.24 24.51 7.16
N ARG A 93 0.22 24.29 8.48
CA ARG A 93 -1.00 23.87 9.19
C ARG A 93 -2.07 24.95 9.18
N VAL A 94 -1.69 26.20 9.38
CA VAL A 94 -2.62 27.34 9.28
C VAL A 94 -3.20 27.42 7.88
N ALA A 95 -2.35 27.38 6.84
CA ALA A 95 -2.79 27.36 5.45
C ALA A 95 -3.72 26.18 5.14
N ALA A 96 -3.40 24.98 5.64
CA ALA A 96 -4.23 23.80 5.46
C ALA A 96 -5.61 23.89 6.14
N ALA A 97 -5.78 24.80 7.11
CA ALA A 97 -7.06 25.07 7.74
C ALA A 97 -7.90 26.11 6.98
N VAL A 98 -7.33 26.86 6.03
CA VAL A 98 -8.06 27.87 5.25
C VAL A 98 -8.95 27.17 4.22
N PRO A 99 -10.29 27.29 4.31
CA PRO A 99 -11.19 26.74 3.30
C PRO A 99 -10.90 27.35 1.93
N PHE A 100 -11.06 26.56 0.86
CA PHE A 100 -10.86 26.99 -0.53
C PHE A 100 -9.41 27.40 -0.91
N LEU A 101 -8.44 27.23 -0.01
CA LEU A 101 -7.04 27.44 -0.35
C LEU A 101 -6.49 26.24 -1.14
N TYR A 102 -6.49 26.37 -2.47
CA TYR A 102 -6.05 25.32 -3.40
C TYR A 102 -4.69 25.59 -4.02
N ALA A 103 -3.72 25.88 -3.16
CA ALA A 103 -2.35 26.11 -3.58
C ALA A 103 -1.39 25.57 -2.53
N ARG A 104 -0.28 24.99 -3.00
CA ARG A 104 0.91 24.85 -2.17
C ARG A 104 1.30 26.22 -1.62
N VAL A 105 1.47 26.29 -0.32
CA VAL A 105 2.08 27.45 0.33
C VAL A 105 3.48 26.95 0.70
N GLY A 106 4.53 27.66 0.26
CA GLY A 106 5.96 27.46 0.60
C GLY A 106 6.55 26.04 0.58
N ASN A 107 7.78 25.92 1.07
CA ASN A 107 8.47 24.65 1.31
C ASN A 107 8.98 24.59 2.75
N LYS A 108 8.98 23.40 3.34
CA LYS A 108 9.68 23.16 4.59
C LYS A 108 11.18 22.98 4.33
N LYS A 109 12.00 23.82 4.96
CA LYS A 109 13.45 23.88 4.69
C LYS A 109 14.26 22.76 5.35
N ARG A 110 13.79 22.19 6.47
CA ARG A 110 14.47 21.14 7.25
C ARG A 110 13.46 20.21 7.91
N ALA A 111 13.85 18.97 8.20
CA ALA A 111 13.10 18.16 9.16
C ALA A 111 13.06 18.86 10.54
N GLY A 112 12.00 18.64 11.31
CA GLY A 112 12.01 19.06 12.72
C GLY A 112 13.04 18.22 13.50
N LYS A 113 13.56 18.74 14.62
CA LYS A 113 14.52 18.04 15.50
C LYS A 113 13.95 16.81 16.23
N GLY A 114 12.67 16.48 16.03
CA GLY A 114 11.98 15.40 16.72
C GLY A 114 11.97 14.10 15.92
N VAL A 115 11.55 13.01 16.58
CA VAL A 115 11.44 11.68 15.97
C VAL A 115 10.55 11.73 14.71
N PRO A 116 11.02 11.12 13.60
CA PRO A 116 10.21 10.95 12.40
C PRO A 116 8.86 10.30 12.67
N PRO A 117 7.74 10.91 12.20
CA PRO A 117 6.44 10.29 12.36
C PRO A 117 6.35 9.03 11.48
N PRO A 118 6.02 7.85 12.03
CA PRO A 118 5.74 6.68 11.19
C PRO A 118 4.48 6.94 10.36
N LEU A 119 4.48 6.39 9.16
CA LEU A 119 3.38 6.51 8.21
C LEU A 119 2.25 5.53 8.56
N ILE A 120 2.62 4.34 9.03
CA ILE A 120 1.72 3.31 9.55
C ILE A 120 2.47 2.41 10.53
N ASP A 121 1.74 1.85 11.50
CA ASP A 121 2.15 0.67 12.24
C ASP A 121 1.46 -0.57 11.65
N LEU A 122 2.25 -1.42 11.00
CA LEU A 122 1.84 -2.68 10.42
C LEU A 122 1.41 -3.68 11.49
N ALA A 123 1.96 -3.63 12.70
CA ALA A 123 1.63 -4.56 13.77
C ALA A 123 0.25 -4.27 14.39
N THR A 124 -0.19 -3.01 14.38
CA THR A 124 -1.43 -2.55 15.02
C THR A 124 -2.28 -1.66 14.11
N ALA A 125 -2.43 -2.08 12.85
CA ALA A 125 -3.20 -1.34 11.84
C ALA A 125 -4.68 -1.12 12.23
N ASP A 126 -5.21 -1.92 13.16
CA ASP A 126 -6.56 -1.80 13.72
C ASP A 126 -6.74 -0.56 14.60
N ARG A 127 -5.71 -0.15 15.36
CA ARG A 127 -5.77 1.04 16.23
C ARG A 127 -6.08 2.31 15.44
N ASP A 128 -5.42 2.48 14.30
CA ASP A 128 -5.61 3.62 13.39
C ASP A 128 -7.05 3.73 12.83
N VAL A 129 -7.77 2.61 12.76
CA VAL A 129 -9.18 2.56 12.32
C VAL A 129 -10.09 3.04 13.45
N TRP A 130 -9.87 2.54 14.67
CA TRP A 130 -10.66 2.92 15.84
C TRP A 130 -10.51 4.40 16.20
N ASP A 131 -9.31 4.95 16.13
CA ASP A 131 -9.09 6.39 16.32
C ASP A 131 -9.93 7.21 15.32
N ARG A 132 -10.00 6.80 14.04
CA ARG A 132 -10.81 7.49 13.04
C ARG A 132 -12.30 7.44 13.36
N PHE A 133 -12.83 6.26 13.73
CA PHE A 133 -14.24 6.09 14.09
C PHE A 133 -14.61 6.89 15.34
N PHE A 134 -13.75 6.84 16.37
CA PHE A 134 -13.94 7.62 17.59
C PHE A 134 -14.00 9.12 17.27
N TRP A 135 -13.07 9.66 16.50
CA TRP A 135 -13.10 11.08 16.11
C TRP A 135 -14.35 11.45 15.28
N ILE A 136 -14.86 10.54 14.44
CA ILE A 136 -16.12 10.76 13.71
C ILE A 136 -17.30 10.81 14.69
N ALA A 137 -17.37 9.88 15.64
CA ALA A 137 -18.43 9.83 16.65
C ALA A 137 -18.38 11.06 17.59
N LEU A 138 -17.19 11.41 18.08
CA LEU A 138 -16.96 12.58 18.93
C LEU A 138 -17.35 13.89 18.25
N GLN A 139 -17.02 14.05 16.97
CA GLN A 139 -17.39 15.24 16.21
C GLN A 139 -18.91 15.41 16.09
N ASN A 140 -19.63 14.30 15.93
CA ASN A 140 -21.08 14.32 15.87
C ASN A 140 -21.75 14.55 17.25
N LEU A 141 -21.00 14.37 18.34
CA LEU A 141 -21.55 14.39 19.71
C LEU A 141 -21.18 15.64 20.51
N LEU A 142 -19.97 16.20 20.35
CA LEU A 142 -19.46 17.29 21.20
C LEU A 142 -19.49 18.70 20.57
N PHE A 143 -19.55 18.83 19.24
CA PHE A 143 -19.59 20.16 18.61
C PHE A 143 -21.05 20.58 18.31
N VAL A 144 -21.61 21.31 19.27
CA VAL A 144 -22.88 22.07 19.24
C VAL A 144 -22.87 23.12 18.08
N PRO A 145 -24.04 23.60 17.57
CA PRO A 145 -24.21 24.17 16.22
C PRO A 145 -23.55 25.52 15.90
N ASP A 146 -22.83 26.15 16.84
CA ASP A 146 -22.39 27.54 16.68
C ASP A 146 -20.95 27.61 16.17
N GLY A 147 -20.80 27.50 14.84
CA GLY A 147 -19.55 27.88 14.16
C GLY A 147 -19.26 27.17 12.84
N ILE A 148 -20.07 27.43 11.81
CA ILE A 148 -19.80 27.06 10.41
C ILE A 148 -18.33 27.29 9.99
N PRO A 149 -17.68 28.44 10.29
CA PRO A 149 -16.28 28.66 9.89
C PRO A 149 -15.28 27.75 10.62
N VAL A 150 -15.52 27.43 11.90
CA VAL A 150 -14.63 26.55 12.69
C VAL A 150 -14.74 25.11 12.18
N ARG A 151 -15.96 24.63 11.93
CA ARG A 151 -16.19 23.29 11.36
C ARG A 151 -15.59 23.16 9.96
N ALA A 152 -15.79 24.16 9.10
CA ALA A 152 -15.23 24.18 7.75
C ALA A 152 -13.70 24.14 7.75
N SER A 153 -13.08 24.91 8.64
CA SER A 153 -11.61 24.96 8.77
C SER A 153 -11.04 23.65 9.31
N LEU A 154 -11.67 23.05 10.33
CA LEU A 154 -11.27 21.76 10.88
C LEU A 154 -11.42 20.62 9.86
N ASN A 155 -12.52 20.62 9.11
CA ASN A 155 -12.74 19.65 8.03
C ASN A 155 -11.68 19.79 6.93
N THR A 156 -11.40 21.03 6.51
CA THR A 156 -10.39 21.33 5.48
C THR A 156 -8.99 20.93 5.96
N LEU A 157 -8.64 21.24 7.20
CA LEU A 157 -7.39 20.83 7.83
C LEU A 157 -7.24 19.31 7.84
N ARG A 158 -8.26 18.60 8.34
CA ARG A 158 -8.25 17.14 8.41
C ARG A 158 -8.13 16.51 7.03
N ARG A 159 -8.86 17.04 6.04
CA ARG A 159 -8.78 16.59 4.65
C ARG A 159 -7.38 16.79 4.08
N ASN A 160 -6.81 17.99 4.19
CA ASN A 160 -5.47 18.29 3.67
C ASN A 160 -4.40 17.42 4.35
N LEU A 161 -4.50 17.18 5.66
CA LEU A 161 -3.62 16.26 6.39
C LEU A 161 -3.76 14.81 5.94
N ASN A 162 -5.00 14.34 5.73
CA ASN A 162 -5.26 13.00 5.22
C ASN A 162 -4.73 12.83 3.80
N ASP A 163 -4.99 13.79 2.90
CA ASP A 163 -4.50 13.79 1.52
C ASP A 163 -2.97 13.83 1.47
N TYR A 164 -2.33 14.57 2.38
CA TYR A 164 -0.88 14.60 2.53
C TYR A 164 -0.32 13.25 2.99
N ARG A 165 -0.87 12.65 4.05
CA ARG A 165 -0.48 11.30 4.51
C ARG A 165 -0.68 10.24 3.41
N LYS A 166 -1.82 10.30 2.71
CA LYS A 166 -2.19 9.45 1.58
C LYS A 166 -1.17 9.52 0.44
N ALA A 167 -0.76 10.72 0.02
CA ALA A 167 0.24 10.87 -1.03
C ALA A 167 1.56 10.16 -0.68
N HIS A 168 1.96 10.20 0.60
CA HIS A 168 3.16 9.50 1.09
C HIS A 168 2.97 7.99 1.25
N LEU A 169 1.77 7.50 1.61
CA LEU A 169 1.43 6.06 1.61
C LEU A 169 1.56 5.46 0.21
N ILE A 170 0.99 6.14 -0.78
CA ILE A 170 1.06 5.69 -2.17
C ILE A 170 2.50 5.74 -2.69
N ARG A 171 3.27 6.77 -2.33
CA ARG A 171 4.69 6.85 -2.67
C ARG A 171 5.49 5.70 -2.05
N ALA A 172 5.26 5.37 -0.77
CA ALA A 172 5.93 4.25 -0.12
C ALA A 172 5.60 2.92 -0.83
N LEU A 173 4.33 2.69 -1.19
CA LEU A 173 3.91 1.52 -1.97
C LEU A 173 4.61 1.47 -3.34
N ALA A 174 4.68 2.60 -4.04
CA ALA A 174 5.36 2.67 -5.34
C ALA A 174 6.86 2.37 -5.22
N VAL A 175 7.53 2.89 -4.19
CA VAL A 175 8.96 2.60 -3.92
C VAL A 175 9.16 1.11 -3.63
N LEU A 176 8.32 0.51 -2.79
CA LEU A 176 8.44 -0.90 -2.43
C LEU A 176 8.15 -1.83 -3.61
N SER A 177 7.14 -1.52 -4.43
CA SER A 177 6.86 -2.25 -5.66
C SER A 177 8.02 -2.16 -6.65
N LEU A 178 8.64 -0.98 -6.81
CA LEU A 178 9.80 -0.82 -7.68
C LEU A 178 11.01 -1.59 -7.15
N TYR A 179 11.26 -1.52 -5.85
CA TYR A 179 12.35 -2.26 -5.21
C TYR A 179 12.21 -3.79 -5.41
N ASP A 180 11.00 -4.33 -5.23
CA ASP A 180 10.71 -5.75 -5.44
C ASP A 180 10.91 -6.19 -6.89
N SER A 181 10.56 -5.33 -7.85
CA SER A 181 10.65 -5.64 -9.29
C SER A 181 12.04 -5.46 -9.92
N VAL A 182 12.89 -4.58 -9.37
CA VAL A 182 14.20 -4.21 -9.94
C VAL A 182 15.36 -4.88 -9.18
N GLY A 183 15.11 -5.42 -7.98
CA GLY A 183 16.16 -5.94 -7.12
C GLY A 183 16.81 -7.23 -7.62
N ASP A 184 18.00 -7.13 -8.22
CA ASP A 184 18.94 -8.26 -8.44
C ASP A 184 19.63 -8.73 -7.13
N HIS A 185 19.10 -8.34 -5.96
CA HIS A 185 19.69 -8.62 -4.65
C HIS A 185 18.85 -9.64 -3.90
N ALA A 186 19.48 -10.38 -2.97
CA ALA A 186 18.76 -11.25 -2.06
C ALA A 186 17.57 -10.48 -1.44
N PRO A 187 16.33 -10.97 -1.59
CA PRO A 187 15.15 -10.22 -1.23
C PRO A 187 15.22 -9.83 0.26
N ALA A 188 15.13 -8.52 0.55
CA ALA A 188 15.17 -8.01 1.92
C ALA A 188 13.99 -8.48 2.77
N PHE A 189 12.88 -8.74 2.07
CA PHE A 189 11.60 -9.16 2.59
C PHE A 189 11.20 -10.45 1.89
N SER A 190 10.70 -11.41 2.66
CA SER A 190 10.02 -12.57 2.10
C SER A 190 8.80 -12.12 1.25
N PRO A 191 8.36 -12.94 0.28
CA PRO A 191 7.16 -12.63 -0.50
C PRO A 191 5.91 -12.38 0.35
N SER A 192 5.79 -13.08 1.50
CA SER A 192 4.73 -12.86 2.48
C SER A 192 4.82 -11.49 3.16
N GLU A 193 6.01 -11.10 3.61
CA GLU A 193 6.25 -9.78 4.22
C GLU A 193 5.93 -8.66 3.21
N MET A 194 6.41 -8.77 1.97
CA MET A 194 6.14 -7.76 0.93
C MET A 194 4.64 -7.64 0.63
N SER A 195 3.96 -8.79 0.54
CA SER A 195 2.51 -8.84 0.33
C SER A 195 1.74 -8.19 1.49
N ASP A 196 2.16 -8.41 2.72
CA ASP A 196 1.57 -7.79 3.91
C ASP A 196 1.79 -6.29 3.96
N ILE A 197 3.01 -5.83 3.65
CA ILE A 197 3.32 -4.40 3.60
C ILE A 197 2.44 -3.74 2.54
N ASN A 198 2.38 -4.28 1.33
CA ASN A 198 1.59 -3.74 0.22
C ASN A 198 0.10 -3.72 0.55
N ALA A 199 -0.42 -4.81 1.12
CA ALA A 199 -1.82 -4.91 1.53
C ALA A 199 -2.14 -3.90 2.62
N ARG A 200 -1.33 -3.80 3.68
CA ARG A 200 -1.56 -2.87 4.80
C ARG A 200 -1.43 -1.42 4.36
N LEU A 201 -0.46 -1.07 3.50
CA LEU A 201 -0.32 0.28 2.95
C LEU A 201 -1.51 0.68 2.09
N THR A 202 -2.03 -0.24 1.27
CA THR A 202 -3.27 0.02 0.52
C THR A 202 -4.46 0.16 1.47
N LEU A 203 -4.63 -0.79 2.36
CA LEU A 203 -5.79 -0.89 3.24
C LEU A 203 -5.82 0.20 4.29
N ALA A 204 -4.69 0.83 4.60
CA ALA A 204 -4.55 1.99 5.49
C ALA A 204 -5.58 3.09 5.19
N GLU A 205 -6.03 3.20 3.94
CA GLU A 205 -7.01 4.21 3.52
C GLU A 205 -8.46 3.72 3.56
N SER A 206 -8.68 2.42 3.49
CA SER A 206 -10.02 1.86 3.49
C SER A 206 -10.60 1.90 4.90
N THR A 207 -11.89 2.28 5.01
CA THR A 207 -12.59 2.49 6.28
C THR A 207 -12.50 1.30 7.24
N PHE A 208 -12.36 0.07 6.72
CA PHE A 208 -12.26 -1.17 7.48
C PHE A 208 -10.94 -1.91 7.25
N GLY A 209 -9.97 -1.30 6.59
CA GLY A 209 -8.76 -1.98 6.12
C GLY A 209 -7.87 -2.51 7.23
N GLY A 210 -7.75 -1.78 8.33
CA GLY A 210 -7.00 -2.22 9.50
C GLY A 210 -7.66 -3.37 10.29
N ILE A 211 -8.92 -3.70 9.99
CA ILE A 211 -9.67 -4.80 10.63
C ILE A 211 -9.60 -6.07 9.79
N LEU A 212 -9.12 -5.98 8.54
CA LEU A 212 -8.98 -7.13 7.67
C LEU A 212 -8.00 -8.14 8.28
N ASP A 213 -8.44 -9.40 8.42
CA ASP A 213 -7.60 -10.48 8.94
C ASP A 213 -6.43 -10.74 7.99
N ASP A 214 -5.24 -11.02 8.54
CA ASP A 214 -3.97 -11.15 7.82
C ASP A 214 -4.05 -12.15 6.66
N VAL A 215 -4.88 -13.19 6.81
CA VAL A 215 -5.15 -14.23 5.79
C VAL A 215 -5.79 -13.67 4.49
N TYR A 216 -6.33 -12.45 4.52
CA TYR A 216 -6.91 -11.78 3.35
C TYR A 216 -5.99 -10.73 2.74
N LEU A 217 -4.89 -10.36 3.41
CA LEU A 217 -3.97 -9.33 2.94
C LEU A 217 -3.37 -9.70 1.58
N GLY A 218 -2.86 -10.92 1.44
CA GLY A 218 -2.26 -11.37 0.18
C GLY A 218 -3.24 -11.39 -1.00
N LEU A 219 -4.48 -11.79 -0.77
CA LEU A 219 -5.52 -11.78 -1.81
C LEU A 219 -5.98 -10.37 -2.17
N ALA A 220 -6.05 -9.46 -1.19
CA ALA A 220 -6.36 -8.06 -1.44
C ALA A 220 -5.27 -7.42 -2.31
N SER A 221 -3.99 -7.65 -1.98
CA SER A 221 -2.84 -7.20 -2.74
C SER A 221 -2.87 -7.74 -4.18
N GLN A 222 -3.00 -9.06 -4.37
CA GLN A 222 -3.06 -9.68 -5.71
C GLN A 222 -4.22 -9.14 -6.56
N LYS A 223 -5.42 -9.03 -5.97
CA LYS A 223 -6.60 -8.51 -6.67
C LYS A 223 -6.37 -7.08 -7.16
N GLN A 224 -5.75 -6.25 -6.34
CA GLN A 224 -5.45 -4.87 -6.67
C GLN A 224 -4.37 -4.76 -7.74
N THR A 225 -3.26 -5.50 -7.63
CA THR A 225 -2.20 -5.50 -8.65
C THR A 225 -2.76 -5.91 -10.00
N LYS A 226 -3.58 -6.97 -10.04
CA LYS A 226 -4.27 -7.39 -11.27
C LYS A 226 -5.14 -6.27 -11.83
N GLN A 227 -5.97 -5.65 -11.00
CA GLN A 227 -6.84 -4.55 -11.41
C GLN A 227 -6.04 -3.37 -11.96
N GLN A 228 -4.90 -3.03 -11.35
CA GLN A 228 -4.03 -1.96 -11.83
C GLN A 228 -3.40 -2.28 -13.18
N LEU A 229 -2.93 -3.52 -13.39
CA LEU A 229 -2.39 -3.96 -14.67
C LEU A 229 -3.43 -3.93 -15.78
N ASP A 230 -4.65 -4.44 -15.52
CA ASP A 230 -5.75 -4.44 -16.48
C ASP A 230 -6.13 -3.01 -16.89
N VAL A 231 -6.26 -2.12 -15.89
CA VAL A 231 -6.57 -0.69 -16.11
C VAL A 231 -5.47 0.01 -16.89
N ARG A 232 -4.21 -0.25 -16.55
CA ARG A 232 -3.05 0.35 -17.22
C ARG A 232 -3.00 -0.08 -18.68
N GLY A 233 -3.16 -1.38 -18.96
CA GLY A 233 -3.19 -1.91 -20.32
C GLY A 233 -4.33 -1.31 -21.15
N GLN A 234 -5.53 -1.22 -20.56
CA GLN A 234 -6.68 -0.59 -21.22
C GLN A 234 -6.41 0.89 -21.53
N ASN A 235 -5.92 1.66 -20.57
CA ASN A 235 -5.66 3.09 -20.75
C ASN A 235 -4.50 3.37 -21.71
N TRP A 236 -3.48 2.52 -21.70
CA TRP A 236 -2.39 2.58 -22.67
C TRP A 236 -2.94 2.50 -24.09
N GLU A 237 -3.78 1.48 -24.36
CA GLU A 237 -4.34 1.27 -25.69
C GLU A 237 -5.32 2.37 -26.08
N LEU A 238 -6.19 2.79 -25.16
CA LEU A 238 -7.12 3.89 -25.40
C LEU A 238 -6.40 5.21 -25.72
N LEU A 239 -5.34 5.53 -24.98
CA LEU A 239 -4.57 6.75 -25.21
C LEU A 239 -3.80 6.69 -26.53
N ARG A 240 -3.19 5.55 -26.83
CA ARG A 240 -2.43 5.31 -28.07
C ARG A 240 -3.33 5.43 -29.30
N GLN A 241 -4.42 4.66 -29.36
CA GLN A 241 -5.38 4.71 -30.47
C GLN A 241 -5.93 6.13 -30.66
N ARG A 242 -6.22 6.81 -29.54
CA ARG A 242 -6.75 8.17 -29.61
C ARG A 242 -5.72 9.19 -30.10
N ALA A 243 -4.47 9.06 -29.68
CA ALA A 243 -3.37 9.89 -30.15
C ALA A 243 -3.19 9.70 -31.67
N GLU A 244 -3.12 8.45 -32.13
CA GLU A 244 -2.97 8.11 -33.56
C GLU A 244 -4.13 8.63 -34.41
N ALA A 245 -5.37 8.48 -33.94
CA ALA A 245 -6.56 8.99 -34.63
C ALA A 245 -6.55 10.53 -34.78
N GLU A 246 -5.92 11.22 -33.84
CA GLU A 246 -5.75 12.68 -33.89
C GLU A 246 -4.43 13.10 -34.56
N SER A 247 -3.62 12.16 -35.08
CA SER A 247 -2.28 12.39 -35.64
C SER A 247 -1.27 12.98 -34.66
N LEU A 248 -1.34 12.51 -33.40
CA LEU A 248 -0.36 12.76 -32.36
C LEU A 248 0.54 11.53 -32.17
N TYR A 249 1.74 11.76 -31.66
CA TYR A 249 2.68 10.69 -31.33
C TYR A 249 2.55 10.33 -29.86
N PHE A 250 2.43 9.03 -29.59
CA PHE A 250 2.34 8.47 -28.25
C PHE A 250 3.69 7.92 -27.83
N GLU A 251 4.21 8.37 -26.68
CA GLU A 251 5.44 7.85 -26.09
C GLU A 251 5.18 7.38 -24.65
N PRO A 252 5.26 6.07 -24.37
CA PRO A 252 5.16 5.57 -23.00
C PRO A 252 6.42 5.91 -22.20
N LEU A 253 6.24 6.40 -20.98
CA LEU A 253 7.33 6.64 -20.04
C LEU A 253 7.55 5.39 -19.20
N GLN A 254 8.66 4.70 -19.45
CA GLN A 254 9.04 3.52 -18.70
C GLN A 254 9.61 3.91 -17.33
N MET A 255 9.07 3.28 -16.31
CA MET A 255 9.62 3.24 -14.96
C MET A 255 10.87 2.33 -14.94
N PRO A 256 11.68 2.39 -13.87
CA PRO A 256 12.83 1.51 -13.70
C PRO A 256 12.54 0.01 -13.79
N ASP A 257 11.32 -0.39 -13.41
CA ASP A 257 10.81 -1.76 -13.49
C ASP A 257 10.37 -2.18 -14.91
N GLY A 258 10.59 -1.31 -15.90
CA GLY A 258 10.14 -1.50 -17.28
C GLY A 258 8.65 -1.21 -17.51
N SER A 259 7.88 -0.93 -16.47
CA SER A 259 6.45 -0.70 -16.59
C SER A 259 6.15 0.72 -17.06
N ALA A 260 5.15 0.88 -17.94
CA ALA A 260 4.73 2.19 -18.43
C ALA A 260 3.54 2.70 -17.62
N THR A 261 3.79 3.44 -16.54
CA THR A 261 2.73 4.05 -15.70
C THR A 261 2.23 5.38 -16.26
N HIS A 262 3.04 6.04 -17.09
CA HIS A 262 2.78 7.35 -17.66
C HIS A 262 3.04 7.35 -19.15
N ALA A 263 2.47 8.31 -19.87
CA ALA A 263 2.74 8.52 -21.29
C ALA A 263 2.72 10.00 -21.64
N VAL A 264 3.55 10.39 -22.62
CA VAL A 264 3.60 11.74 -23.18
C VAL A 264 3.05 11.72 -24.60
N LEU A 265 2.22 12.71 -24.90
CA LEU A 265 1.78 12.98 -26.26
C LEU A 265 2.61 14.09 -26.87
N TRP A 266 3.03 13.89 -28.12
CA TRP A 266 3.85 14.82 -28.87
C TRP A 266 3.17 15.22 -30.18
N ALA A 267 3.53 16.39 -30.68
CA ALA A 267 3.26 16.81 -32.05
C ALA A 267 4.57 17.20 -32.73
N SER A 268 4.70 16.85 -34.02
CA SER A 268 5.81 17.33 -34.81
C SER A 268 5.55 18.77 -35.27
N ARG A 269 6.62 19.56 -35.38
CA ARG A 269 6.52 20.94 -35.89
C ARG A 269 5.96 21.00 -37.33
N ASN A 270 6.23 19.98 -38.13
CA ASN A 270 5.73 19.88 -39.51
C ASN A 270 4.22 19.57 -39.54
N ASP A 271 3.77 18.66 -38.67
CA ASP A 271 2.35 18.28 -38.58
C ASP A 271 1.49 19.43 -38.06
N LEU A 272 2.03 20.31 -37.23
CA LEU A 272 1.36 21.55 -36.82
C LEU A 272 1.07 22.48 -38.00
N ALA A 273 1.94 22.50 -39.02
CA ALA A 273 1.72 23.29 -40.23
C ALA A 273 0.77 22.57 -41.20
N ALA A 274 0.94 21.26 -41.37
CA ALA A 274 0.14 20.45 -42.29
C ALA A 274 -1.32 20.32 -41.86
N ASN A 275 -1.60 20.21 -40.55
CA ASN A 275 -2.94 19.93 -40.03
C ASN A 275 -3.73 21.16 -39.59
N ARG A 276 -3.35 22.40 -39.95
CA ARG A 276 -3.96 23.64 -39.43
C ARG A 276 -5.49 23.71 -39.50
N SER A 277 -6.09 23.14 -40.53
CA SER A 277 -7.55 23.10 -40.75
C SER A 277 -8.24 21.87 -40.16
N ARG A 278 -7.49 20.93 -39.57
CA ARG A 278 -8.02 19.68 -39.06
C ARG A 278 -8.85 19.92 -37.80
N THR A 279 -10.03 19.30 -37.76
CA THR A 279 -10.85 19.24 -36.57
C THR A 279 -10.21 18.33 -35.53
N PHE A 280 -10.10 18.80 -34.29
CA PHE A 280 -9.56 18.03 -33.18
C PHE A 280 -10.63 17.80 -32.12
N ASN A 281 -10.82 16.57 -31.68
CA ASN A 281 -11.79 16.29 -30.63
C ASN A 281 -11.12 16.23 -29.25
N LYS A 282 -11.26 17.37 -28.56
CA LYS A 282 -10.72 17.67 -27.23
C LYS A 282 -11.33 16.87 -26.07
N ARG A 283 -12.46 16.19 -26.25
CA ARG A 283 -13.24 15.64 -25.12
C ARG A 283 -12.51 14.50 -24.41
N PHE A 284 -11.83 13.65 -25.16
CA PHE A 284 -11.08 12.53 -24.58
C PHE A 284 -9.72 12.97 -24.04
N LEU A 285 -8.93 13.63 -24.89
CA LEU A 285 -7.55 14.04 -24.54
C LEU A 285 -7.51 15.21 -23.56
N ASN A 286 -8.63 15.91 -23.35
CA ASN A 286 -8.71 16.96 -22.32
C ASN A 286 -7.73 18.13 -22.53
N ILE A 287 -7.21 18.26 -23.74
CA ILE A 287 -6.30 19.30 -24.21
C ILE A 287 -6.98 20.11 -25.31
N ASP A 288 -6.65 21.40 -25.44
CA ASP A 288 -7.12 22.21 -26.56
C ASP A 288 -6.54 21.75 -27.91
N ASN A 289 -7.17 22.15 -29.02
CA ASN A 289 -6.75 21.77 -30.38
C ASN A 289 -5.30 22.21 -30.65
N PRO A 290 -4.35 21.28 -30.79
CA PRO A 290 -2.95 21.63 -31.03
C PRO A 290 -2.74 22.23 -32.43
N TRP A 291 -3.58 21.88 -33.41
CA TRP A 291 -3.40 22.30 -34.80
C TRP A 291 -3.70 23.78 -35.05
N SER A 292 -4.64 24.33 -34.27
CA SER A 292 -5.01 25.75 -34.33
C SER A 292 -4.34 26.61 -33.27
N ASP A 293 -3.49 26.04 -32.40
CA ASP A 293 -2.89 26.76 -31.28
C ASP A 293 -1.71 27.64 -31.74
N ARG A 294 -1.89 28.96 -31.64
CA ARG A 294 -0.87 29.97 -31.98
C ARG A 294 0.39 29.83 -31.11
N ARG A 295 0.27 29.32 -29.88
CA ARG A 295 1.42 29.11 -28.98
C ARG A 295 2.35 28.03 -29.50
N LEU A 296 1.79 26.95 -30.06
CA LEU A 296 2.57 25.87 -30.65
C LEU A 296 3.25 26.28 -31.96
N GLN A 297 2.63 27.19 -32.73
CA GLN A 297 3.24 27.73 -33.94
C GLN A 297 4.49 28.57 -33.65
N ARG A 298 4.53 29.24 -32.50
CA ARG A 298 5.66 30.06 -32.04
C ARG A 298 6.35 29.44 -30.83
N TRP A 299 6.34 28.11 -30.73
CA TRP A 299 6.83 27.39 -29.57
C TRP A 299 8.31 27.67 -29.31
N ASP A 300 8.58 28.23 -28.13
CA ASP A 300 9.87 28.59 -27.57
C ASP A 300 10.26 27.71 -26.36
N GLY A 301 9.37 26.79 -25.95
CA GLY A 301 9.61 25.84 -24.87
C GLY A 301 10.46 24.65 -25.28
N TYR A 302 10.52 23.65 -24.41
CA TYR A 302 11.29 22.42 -24.67
C TYR A 302 10.83 21.71 -25.95
N SER A 303 11.78 21.25 -26.75
CA SER A 303 11.55 20.42 -27.93
C SER A 303 12.67 19.39 -28.07
N GLN A 304 12.34 18.21 -28.56
CA GLN A 304 13.30 17.13 -28.78
C GLN A 304 13.38 16.79 -30.26
N THR A 305 14.55 16.47 -30.78
CA THR A 305 14.70 15.99 -32.15
C THR A 305 14.61 14.46 -32.18
N TRP A 306 13.64 13.93 -32.90
CA TRP A 306 13.54 12.51 -33.22
C TRP A 306 13.99 12.26 -34.66
N TYR A 307 14.41 11.04 -34.97
CA TYR A 307 14.83 10.65 -36.31
C TYR A 307 13.87 9.60 -36.85
N PHE A 308 13.48 9.75 -38.12
CA PHE A 308 12.55 8.85 -38.78
C PHE A 308 13.12 8.33 -40.10
N ASP A 309 12.79 7.09 -40.47
CA ASP A 309 13.09 6.56 -41.80
C ASP A 309 12.06 7.02 -42.86
N ALA A 310 12.18 6.50 -44.08
CA ALA A 310 11.26 6.80 -45.18
C ALA A 310 9.82 6.29 -44.90
N GLU A 311 9.71 5.22 -44.12
CA GLU A 311 8.45 4.61 -43.68
C GLU A 311 7.85 5.29 -42.43
N ASN A 312 8.41 6.40 -41.96
CA ASN A 312 8.00 7.14 -40.76
C ASN A 312 8.11 6.34 -39.45
N ARG A 313 8.99 5.34 -39.39
CA ARG A 313 9.34 4.65 -38.15
C ARG A 313 10.47 5.39 -37.45
N ARG A 314 10.42 5.44 -36.11
CA ARG A 314 11.46 6.08 -35.30
C ARG A 314 12.73 5.24 -35.36
N VAL A 315 13.84 5.83 -35.77
CA VAL A 315 15.15 5.18 -35.93
C VAL A 315 16.25 5.94 -35.20
N SER A 316 17.45 5.35 -35.11
CA SER A 316 18.61 6.04 -34.57
C SER A 316 19.12 7.10 -35.55
N LYS A 317 19.88 8.08 -35.04
CA LYS A 317 20.46 9.16 -35.88
C LYS A 317 21.38 8.62 -36.97
N GLU A 318 22.04 7.51 -36.71
CA GLU A 318 23.05 6.88 -37.55
C GLU A 318 22.43 6.04 -38.69
N THR A 319 21.11 5.83 -38.66
CA THR A 319 20.42 5.05 -39.70
C THR A 319 20.44 5.79 -41.03
N ALA A 320 20.82 5.11 -42.12
CA ALA A 320 20.88 5.72 -43.44
C ALA A 320 19.48 6.21 -43.86
N GLY A 321 19.38 7.47 -44.30
CA GLY A 321 18.11 8.10 -44.66
C GLY A 321 17.30 8.64 -43.48
N ALA A 322 17.83 8.62 -42.26
CA ALA A 322 17.20 9.19 -41.08
C ALA A 322 16.95 10.71 -41.22
N ARG A 323 15.68 11.12 -41.20
CA ARG A 323 15.28 12.53 -41.23
C ARG A 323 15.05 13.08 -39.82
N PRO A 324 15.66 14.21 -39.43
CA PRO A 324 15.42 14.82 -38.13
C PRO A 324 14.05 15.53 -38.12
N VAL A 325 13.31 15.35 -37.04
CA VAL A 325 11.98 15.93 -36.82
C VAL A 325 11.92 16.54 -35.43
N ALA A 326 11.59 17.83 -35.35
CA ALA A 326 11.40 18.52 -34.09
C ALA A 326 10.03 18.17 -33.48
N MET A 327 10.08 17.57 -32.29
CA MET A 327 8.93 17.11 -31.51
C MET A 327 8.68 18.05 -30.34
N ILE A 328 7.42 18.44 -30.17
CA ILE A 328 6.96 19.32 -29.10
C ILE A 328 6.06 18.51 -28.17
N PRO A 329 6.35 18.44 -26.85
CA PRO A 329 5.48 17.73 -25.93
C PRO A 329 4.19 18.54 -25.74
N LEU A 330 3.05 17.86 -25.79
CA LEU A 330 1.74 18.49 -25.62
C LEU A 330 1.20 18.25 -24.22
N ALA A 331 1.18 16.99 -23.78
CA ALA A 331 0.59 16.60 -22.51
C ALA A 331 1.19 15.30 -21.97
N LEU A 332 1.22 15.19 -20.64
CA LEU A 332 1.61 13.99 -19.91
C LEU A 332 0.41 13.41 -19.17
N TYR A 333 0.20 12.10 -19.33
CA TYR A 333 -0.91 11.37 -18.75
C TYR A 333 -0.44 10.29 -17.77
N GLY A 334 -1.26 10.04 -16.74
CA GLY A 334 -1.17 8.85 -15.90
C GLY A 334 -2.11 7.75 -16.39
N LEU A 335 -1.64 6.50 -16.41
CA LEU A 335 -2.34 5.36 -16.99
C LEU A 335 -3.03 4.45 -15.95
N ASP A 336 -2.79 4.66 -14.66
CA ASP A 336 -3.31 3.78 -13.58
C ASP A 336 -4.76 4.10 -13.14
N TYR A 337 -5.48 5.04 -13.81
CA TYR A 337 -6.83 5.42 -13.39
C TYR A 337 -7.91 4.52 -13.99
N PRO A 338 -8.81 3.90 -13.19
CA PRO A 338 -9.77 2.89 -13.66
C PRO A 338 -10.76 3.26 -14.76
N LYS A 339 -10.76 4.50 -15.28
CA LYS A 339 -11.74 4.92 -16.31
C LYS A 339 -11.09 5.44 -17.58
N ILE A 340 -10.20 6.43 -17.46
CA ILE A 340 -9.52 7.06 -18.60
C ILE A 340 -8.10 7.45 -18.22
N PRO A 341 -7.20 7.72 -19.19
CA PRO A 341 -5.93 8.35 -18.90
C PRO A 341 -6.11 9.73 -18.23
N ILE A 342 -5.41 9.97 -17.12
CA ILE A 342 -5.49 11.22 -16.34
C ILE A 342 -4.54 12.25 -16.91
N LEU A 343 -5.00 13.47 -17.19
CA LEU A 343 -4.11 14.55 -17.62
C LEU A 343 -3.38 15.14 -16.40
N LEU A 344 -2.06 14.93 -16.32
CA LEU A 344 -1.24 15.39 -15.21
C LEU A 344 -0.58 16.73 -15.52
N VAL A 345 -0.02 16.87 -16.72
CA VAL A 345 0.67 18.08 -17.19
C VAL A 345 0.18 18.43 -18.59
N ASP A 346 -0.18 19.69 -18.80
CA ASP A 346 -0.34 20.28 -20.12
C ASP A 346 0.82 21.26 -20.34
N PHE A 347 1.62 21.01 -21.37
CA PHE A 347 2.81 21.82 -21.67
C PHE A 347 2.42 23.19 -22.25
N ARG A 348 1.18 23.39 -22.68
CA ARG A 348 0.72 24.66 -23.28
C ARG A 348 -0.07 25.52 -22.30
N ASP A 349 -0.77 24.88 -21.36
CA ASP A 349 -1.53 25.55 -20.30
C ASP A 349 -1.34 24.91 -18.93
N ARG A 350 -0.49 25.54 -18.10
CA ARG A 350 -0.25 25.13 -16.71
C ARG A 350 -1.51 25.10 -15.83
N TYR A 351 -2.55 25.85 -16.20
CA TYR A 351 -3.76 25.96 -15.40
C TYR A 351 -4.82 24.91 -15.76
N ASN A 352 -4.75 24.26 -16.92
CA ASN A 352 -5.76 23.28 -17.34
C ASN A 352 -5.86 22.10 -16.34
N PRO A 353 -4.78 21.38 -16.01
CA PRO A 353 -4.82 20.33 -14.97
C PRO A 353 -5.22 20.88 -13.60
N LYS A 354 -4.77 22.09 -13.24
CA LYS A 354 -5.04 22.73 -11.95
C LYS A 354 -6.52 23.09 -11.77
N ARG A 355 -7.16 23.69 -12.78
CA ARG A 355 -8.59 24.03 -12.75
C ARG A 355 -9.46 22.80 -12.52
N ARG A 356 -9.08 21.66 -13.12
CA ARG A 356 -9.76 20.37 -12.92
C ARG A 356 -9.63 19.89 -11.48
N GLU A 357 -8.44 20.03 -10.88
CA GLU A 357 -8.23 19.67 -9.48
C GLU A 357 -9.04 20.56 -8.53
N ILE A 358 -9.02 21.87 -8.77
CA ILE A 358 -9.76 22.87 -7.99
C ILE A 358 -11.28 22.65 -8.08
N SER A 359 -11.80 22.44 -9.29
CA SER A 359 -13.25 22.34 -9.54
C SER A 359 -13.93 21.28 -8.66
N LYS A 360 -13.26 20.16 -8.41
CA LYS A 360 -13.78 19.13 -7.52
C LYS A 360 -13.64 19.48 -6.05
N ARG A 361 -12.48 20.00 -5.65
CA ARG A 361 -12.26 20.37 -4.24
C ARG A 361 -13.29 21.40 -3.82
N LEU A 362 -13.60 22.35 -4.69
CA LEU A 362 -14.66 23.34 -4.52
C LEU A 362 -16.03 22.67 -4.34
N LEU A 363 -16.42 21.73 -5.21
CA LEU A 363 -17.69 21.00 -5.08
C LEU A 363 -17.79 20.24 -3.75
N GLU A 364 -16.71 19.57 -3.34
CA GLU A 364 -16.68 18.81 -2.09
C GLU A 364 -16.68 19.71 -0.85
N ASP A 365 -16.00 20.86 -0.90
CA ASP A 365 -15.94 21.82 0.21
C ASP A 365 -17.27 22.56 0.35
N VAL A 366 -17.91 22.97 -0.75
CA VAL A 366 -19.27 23.54 -0.75
C VAL A 366 -20.27 22.53 -0.18
N ALA A 367 -20.22 21.28 -0.64
CA ALA A 367 -21.11 20.22 -0.17
C ALA A 367 -20.97 19.95 1.34
N ARG A 368 -19.74 19.80 1.85
CA ARG A 368 -19.51 19.45 3.26
C ARG A 368 -19.66 20.61 4.23
N ASN A 369 -19.30 21.83 3.81
CA ASN A 369 -19.16 22.97 4.73
C ASN A 369 -20.28 24.00 4.61
N LEU A 370 -20.94 24.13 3.44
CA LEU A 370 -22.00 25.11 3.23
C LEU A 370 -23.41 24.50 3.16
N LEU A 371 -23.54 23.22 2.78
CA LEU A 371 -24.87 22.60 2.56
C LEU A 371 -25.28 21.58 3.63
N ASN A 372 -24.38 21.23 4.57
CA ASN A 372 -24.66 20.29 5.67
C ASN A 372 -25.47 20.95 6.83
N ILE A 373 -26.41 21.83 6.48
CA ILE A 373 -27.11 22.77 7.37
C ILE A 373 -28.50 22.24 7.81
N SER A 374 -29.02 21.15 7.23
CA SER A 374 -30.37 20.64 7.56
C SER A 374 -30.35 19.24 8.14
N ARG A 375 -31.10 19.02 9.24
CA ARG A 375 -31.40 17.69 9.83
C ARG A 375 -32.05 16.71 8.83
N PHE A 376 -32.48 17.18 7.65
CA PHE A 376 -33.05 16.37 6.56
C PHE A 376 -32.40 16.64 5.18
N GLY A 377 -31.29 17.41 5.13
CA GLY A 377 -30.66 17.86 3.88
C GLY A 377 -29.80 16.82 3.16
N ASP A 378 -29.45 15.71 3.84
CA ASP A 378 -28.59 14.68 3.28
C ASP A 378 -29.25 13.93 2.12
N LEU A 379 -30.56 13.68 2.12
CA LEU A 379 -31.18 12.76 1.14
C LEU A 379 -31.18 13.30 -0.30
N TYR A 380 -31.58 14.56 -0.52
CA TYR A 380 -31.65 15.16 -1.86
C TYR A 380 -30.26 15.43 -2.47
N PHE A 381 -29.28 15.76 -1.62
CA PHE A 381 -27.91 15.91 -2.07
C PHE A 381 -27.20 14.56 -2.21
N PHE A 382 -27.49 13.55 -1.38
CA PHE A 382 -27.01 12.19 -1.65
C PHE A 382 -27.57 11.72 -2.99
N LEU A 383 -28.84 11.99 -3.31
CA LEU A 383 -29.39 11.75 -4.63
C LEU A 383 -28.67 12.56 -5.73
N GLY A 384 -28.47 13.86 -5.54
CA GLY A 384 -27.82 14.75 -6.50
C GLY A 384 -26.34 14.42 -6.74
N ARG A 385 -25.61 14.06 -5.68
CA ARG A 385 -24.24 13.55 -5.71
C ARG A 385 -24.20 12.15 -6.30
N THR A 386 -25.10 11.25 -5.94
CA THR A 386 -25.16 9.92 -6.55
C THR A 386 -25.45 10.05 -8.05
N VAL A 387 -26.34 10.96 -8.47
CA VAL A 387 -26.62 11.25 -9.88
C VAL A 387 -25.43 11.94 -10.56
N TYR A 388 -24.77 12.90 -9.92
CA TYR A 388 -23.58 13.58 -10.46
C TYR A 388 -22.38 12.62 -10.54
N ASP A 389 -22.07 11.87 -9.49
CA ASP A 389 -21.05 10.83 -9.44
C ASP A 389 -21.41 9.70 -10.41
N PHE A 390 -22.69 9.34 -10.60
CA PHE A 390 -23.14 8.39 -11.62
C PHE A 390 -22.96 8.92 -13.05
N VAL A 391 -23.31 10.18 -13.31
CA VAL A 391 -23.15 10.82 -14.63
C VAL A 391 -21.68 11.06 -14.94
N THR A 392 -20.89 11.58 -14.01
CA THR A 392 -19.44 11.80 -14.18
C THR A 392 -18.67 10.48 -14.20
N SER A 393 -19.12 9.45 -13.48
CA SER A 393 -18.55 8.10 -13.57
C SER A 393 -18.85 7.40 -14.89
N ARG A 394 -20.07 7.51 -15.43
CA ARG A 394 -20.40 7.01 -16.78
C ARG A 394 -19.78 7.83 -17.90
N ARG A 395 -19.57 9.14 -17.70
CA ARG A 395 -18.92 10.03 -18.68
C ARG A 395 -17.40 10.00 -18.64
N GLY A 396 -16.80 9.17 -17.77
CA GLY A 396 -15.35 8.99 -17.69
C GLY A 396 -14.59 10.25 -17.28
N MET A 397 -15.20 11.19 -16.55
CA MET A 397 -14.49 12.43 -16.20
C MET A 397 -13.37 12.15 -15.17
N ASP A 398 -12.16 12.62 -15.48
CA ASP A 398 -10.97 12.54 -14.63
C ASP A 398 -11.04 13.57 -13.49
N ILE A 399 -11.90 13.24 -12.53
CA ILE A 399 -12.14 14.05 -11.35
C ILE A 399 -11.86 13.22 -10.08
N ASN A 400 -11.24 12.04 -10.13
CA ASN A 400 -11.03 11.26 -8.90
C ASN A 400 -9.75 11.68 -8.16
N GLN A 401 -9.90 12.45 -7.08
CA GLN A 401 -8.80 13.00 -6.28
C GLN A 401 -7.82 11.93 -5.74
N PRO A 402 -8.28 10.79 -5.18
CA PRO A 402 -7.43 9.64 -4.84
C PRO A 402 -6.47 9.19 -5.96
N SER A 403 -6.99 9.02 -7.17
CA SER A 403 -6.22 8.47 -8.30
C SER A 403 -5.27 9.51 -8.89
N ARG A 404 -5.65 10.80 -8.88
CA ARG A 404 -4.75 11.89 -9.25
C ARG A 404 -3.60 12.04 -8.28
N LEU A 405 -3.85 11.96 -6.98
CA LEU A 405 -2.80 11.95 -5.95
C LEU A 405 -1.83 10.79 -6.17
N GLN A 406 -2.34 9.59 -6.49
CA GLN A 406 -1.51 8.44 -6.85
C GLN A 406 -0.62 8.73 -8.06
N ALA A 407 -1.21 9.13 -9.18
CA ALA A 407 -0.48 9.42 -10.41
C ALA A 407 0.58 10.52 -10.21
N TYR A 408 0.26 11.58 -9.46
CA TYR A 408 1.24 12.61 -9.10
C TYR A 408 2.36 12.09 -8.22
N SER A 409 2.06 11.23 -7.24
CA SER A 409 3.07 10.64 -6.36
C SER A 409 4.03 9.73 -7.12
N GLN A 410 3.51 8.90 -8.03
CA GLN A 410 4.28 8.03 -8.93
C GLN A 410 5.10 8.86 -9.92
N LEU A 411 4.54 9.92 -10.51
CA LEU A 411 5.27 10.81 -11.41
C LEU A 411 6.41 11.54 -10.70
N LYS A 412 6.19 12.07 -9.49
CA LYS A 412 7.28 12.66 -8.69
C LYS A 412 8.39 11.65 -8.44
N LEU A 413 8.03 10.40 -8.16
CA LEU A 413 9.01 9.32 -7.97
C LEU A 413 9.77 9.04 -9.28
N LEU A 414 9.08 8.89 -10.41
CA LEU A 414 9.68 8.75 -11.74
C LEU A 414 10.67 9.88 -12.02
N LEU A 415 10.26 11.13 -11.81
CA LEU A 415 11.12 12.30 -12.04
C LEU A 415 12.33 12.34 -11.10
N SER A 416 12.24 11.73 -9.91
CA SER A 416 13.36 11.66 -8.96
C SER A 416 14.33 10.51 -9.23
N LEU A 417 13.85 9.40 -9.81
CA LEU A 417 14.64 8.17 -10.01
C LEU A 417 15.12 8.00 -11.45
N SER A 418 14.30 8.42 -12.42
CA SER A 418 14.55 8.10 -13.82
C SER A 418 15.62 9.00 -14.43
N GLN A 419 16.58 8.34 -15.06
CA GLN A 419 17.56 8.92 -15.99
C GLN A 419 17.14 8.75 -17.45
N SER A 420 16.08 7.98 -17.73
CA SER A 420 15.61 7.73 -19.10
C SER A 420 14.92 8.95 -19.72
N LEU A 421 14.48 9.90 -18.89
CA LEU A 421 13.97 11.18 -19.34
C LEU A 421 15.09 12.17 -19.62
N ASP A 422 14.97 12.87 -20.74
CA ASP A 422 15.82 14.02 -21.05
C ASP A 422 15.84 15.02 -19.87
N PRO A 423 17.02 15.51 -19.45
CA PRO A 423 17.14 16.39 -18.29
C PRO A 423 16.30 17.67 -18.36
N GLN A 424 16.15 18.25 -19.55
CA GLN A 424 15.35 19.47 -19.74
C GLN A 424 13.85 19.14 -19.69
N LEU A 425 13.41 18.04 -20.32
CA LEU A 425 12.02 17.56 -20.20
C LEU A 425 11.65 17.27 -18.75
N ARG A 426 12.55 16.62 -18.01
CA ARG A 426 12.39 16.31 -16.58
C ARG A 426 12.25 17.60 -15.75
N ALA A 427 13.11 18.60 -15.99
CA ALA A 427 13.05 19.87 -15.29
C ALA A 427 11.74 20.63 -15.58
N GLU A 428 11.31 20.67 -16.84
CA GLU A 428 10.07 21.35 -17.23
C GLU A 428 8.82 20.63 -16.69
N THR A 429 8.82 19.29 -16.74
CA THR A 429 7.75 18.48 -16.16
C THR A 429 7.65 18.68 -14.65
N SER A 430 8.78 18.67 -13.94
CA SER A 430 8.85 18.92 -12.50
C SER A 430 8.28 20.30 -12.15
N ARG A 431 8.74 21.35 -12.83
CA ARG A 431 8.26 22.73 -12.64
C ARG A 431 6.75 22.84 -12.82
N ARG A 432 6.19 22.19 -13.84
CA ARG A 432 4.74 22.22 -14.12
C ARG A 432 3.94 21.41 -13.11
N LEU A 433 4.43 20.23 -12.75
CA LEU A 433 3.82 19.38 -11.74
C LEU A 433 3.69 20.09 -10.39
N GLU A 434 4.71 20.84 -9.98
CA GLU A 434 4.68 21.67 -8.78
C GLU A 434 3.60 22.76 -8.81
N ALA A 435 3.34 23.36 -9.97
CA ALA A 435 2.31 24.39 -10.11
C ALA A 435 0.89 23.83 -9.99
N VAL A 436 0.71 22.54 -10.29
CA VAL A 436 -0.59 21.85 -10.23
C VAL A 436 -0.96 21.44 -8.81
N SER A 437 0.02 21.13 -7.95
CA SER A 437 -0.22 20.74 -6.56
C SER A 437 -1.15 21.73 -5.82
N ALA A 438 -2.30 21.22 -5.37
CA ALA A 438 -3.30 22.02 -4.66
C ALA A 438 -3.29 21.80 -3.13
N ASN A 439 -2.46 20.91 -2.58
CA ASN A 439 -2.36 20.71 -1.13
C ASN A 439 -1.33 21.69 -0.51
N PRO A 440 -1.73 22.56 0.44
CA PRO A 440 -0.82 23.48 1.13
C PRO A 440 0.35 22.82 1.87
N LEU A 441 0.24 21.51 2.17
CA LEU A 441 1.21 20.76 2.96
C LEU A 441 2.33 20.12 2.14
N GLU A 442 2.20 20.06 0.81
CA GLU A 442 3.20 19.43 -0.06
C GLU A 442 4.48 20.27 -0.15
N ASN A 443 5.61 19.59 -0.37
CA ASN A 443 6.90 20.23 -0.63
C ASN A 443 7.32 19.95 -2.08
N ASP A 444 8.20 20.78 -2.63
CA ASP A 444 8.87 20.50 -3.91
C ASP A 444 9.85 19.33 -3.81
N ILE A 445 10.28 18.81 -4.97
CA ILE A 445 11.16 17.63 -5.03
C ILE A 445 12.48 17.88 -4.29
N LYS A 446 13.07 19.08 -4.42
CA LYS A 446 14.36 19.42 -3.79
C LYS A 446 14.25 19.45 -2.26
N ALA A 447 13.20 20.06 -1.73
CA ALA A 447 12.89 20.11 -0.31
C ALA A 447 12.55 18.72 0.22
N GLU A 448 11.80 17.90 -0.51
CA GLU A 448 11.53 16.50 -0.14
C GLU A 448 12.81 15.68 -0.03
N THR A 449 13.76 15.83 -0.97
CA THR A 449 15.08 15.16 -0.90
C THR A 449 15.86 15.57 0.34
N GLN A 450 15.88 16.87 0.68
CA GLN A 450 16.56 17.33 1.90
C GLN A 450 15.85 16.83 3.17
N ILE A 451 14.51 16.89 3.20
CA ILE A 451 13.70 16.37 4.30
C ILE A 451 13.99 14.87 4.49
N ALA A 452 14.10 14.11 3.41
CA ALA A 452 14.38 12.68 3.47
C ALA A 452 15.73 12.38 4.14
N ARG A 453 16.78 13.12 3.77
CA ARG A 453 18.10 13.00 4.40
C ARG A 453 18.06 13.40 5.88
N ASP A 454 17.41 14.51 6.20
CA ASP A 454 17.28 14.97 7.58
C ASP A 454 16.45 13.98 8.42
N GLN A 455 15.33 13.44 7.90
CA GLN A 455 14.49 12.45 8.58
C GLN A 455 15.24 11.14 8.79
N TYR A 456 16.01 10.67 7.80
CA TYR A 456 16.82 9.47 7.92
C TYR A 456 17.89 9.63 9.01
N SER A 457 18.64 10.74 9.01
CA SER A 457 19.62 11.01 10.07
C SER A 457 18.99 11.05 11.46
N ALA A 458 17.83 11.70 11.60
CA ALA A 458 17.07 11.71 12.85
C ALA A 458 16.58 10.30 13.24
N LEU A 459 16.14 9.48 12.27
CA LEU A 459 15.70 8.11 12.51
C LEU A 459 16.86 7.23 12.97
N ARG A 460 18.04 7.37 12.36
CA ARG A 460 19.24 6.64 12.74
C ARG A 460 19.69 7.01 14.16
N LEU A 461 19.68 8.29 14.52
CA LEU A 461 19.95 8.72 15.90
C LEU A 461 18.93 8.15 16.88
N TYR A 462 17.64 8.16 16.51
CA TYR A 462 16.58 7.57 17.32
C TYR A 462 16.75 6.05 17.46
N ALA A 463 17.19 5.36 16.40
CA ALA A 463 17.45 3.93 16.39
C ALA A 463 18.61 3.52 17.32
N LEU A 464 19.65 4.34 17.39
CA LEU A 464 20.84 4.09 18.20
C LEU A 464 20.71 4.52 19.66
N SER A 465 19.75 5.41 19.98
CA SER A 465 19.53 5.89 21.34
C SER A 465 18.84 4.83 22.20
N PRO A 466 19.33 4.49 23.42
CA PRO A 466 18.68 3.54 24.31
C PRO A 466 17.23 3.90 24.66
N ASP A 467 16.98 5.18 24.94
CA ASP A 467 15.63 5.72 25.22
C ASP A 467 14.81 5.97 23.95
N GLY A 468 15.39 5.67 22.79
CA GLY A 468 14.83 5.93 21.47
C GLY A 468 13.93 4.79 20.98
N LEU A 469 14.33 4.21 19.85
CA LEU A 469 13.65 3.11 19.20
C LEU A 469 13.66 1.80 20.02
N PRO A 470 14.76 1.39 20.69
CA PRO A 470 14.78 0.25 21.59
C PRO A 470 13.71 0.33 22.69
N ALA A 471 13.65 1.45 23.42
CA ALA A 471 12.63 1.67 24.44
C ALA A 471 11.19 1.71 23.87
N ARG A 472 11.02 2.08 22.60
CA ARG A 472 9.71 2.00 21.92
C ARG A 472 9.34 0.57 21.57
N ILE A 473 10.26 -0.21 21.02
CA ILE A 473 10.04 -1.64 20.72
C ILE A 473 9.66 -2.38 21.99
N GLU A 474 10.36 -2.13 23.10
CA GLU A 474 10.04 -2.77 24.38
C GLU A 474 8.63 -2.38 24.88
N ARG A 475 8.24 -1.12 24.74
CA ARG A 475 6.85 -0.69 25.04
C ARG A 475 5.82 -1.38 24.15
N ASP A 476 6.15 -1.66 22.90
CA ASP A 476 5.25 -2.32 21.97
C ASP A 476 5.14 -3.82 22.26
N ARG A 477 6.25 -4.49 22.59
CA ARG A 477 6.27 -5.89 23.07
C ARG A 477 5.43 -6.06 24.34
N ARG A 478 5.55 -5.13 25.30
CA ARG A 478 4.71 -5.14 26.51
C ARG A 478 3.23 -4.90 26.22
N ALA A 479 2.90 -4.19 25.14
CA ALA A 479 1.51 -4.08 24.69
C ALA A 479 1.01 -5.37 24.00
N GLU A 480 1.90 -6.14 23.38
CA GLU A 480 1.59 -7.45 22.79
C GLU A 480 1.40 -8.56 23.82
N MET A 481 1.97 -8.40 25.02
CA MET A 481 1.80 -9.33 26.14
C MET A 481 0.43 -9.22 26.81
N VAL A 482 -0.27 -8.09 26.66
CA VAL A 482 -1.59 -7.87 27.28
C VAL A 482 -2.58 -9.00 27.03
N PRO A 483 -2.80 -9.50 25.79
CA PRO A 483 -3.71 -10.62 25.56
C PRO A 483 -3.26 -11.96 26.18
N LEU A 484 -1.99 -12.10 26.55
CA LEU A 484 -1.44 -13.29 27.21
C LEU A 484 -1.58 -13.20 28.73
N ALA A 485 -1.42 -12.01 29.29
CA ALA A 485 -1.52 -11.76 30.73
C ALA A 485 -2.97 -11.60 31.21
N HIS A 486 -3.87 -11.12 30.36
CA HIS A 486 -5.21 -10.70 30.74
C HIS A 486 -6.33 -11.49 30.07
N ASN A 487 -7.44 -11.63 30.78
CA ASN A 487 -8.65 -12.25 30.22
C ASN A 487 -9.37 -11.33 29.22
N ARG A 488 -10.34 -11.87 28.46
CA ARG A 488 -11.05 -11.09 27.42
C ARG A 488 -11.79 -9.87 27.97
N THR A 489 -12.32 -9.94 29.18
CA THR A 489 -13.06 -8.84 29.82
C THR A 489 -12.15 -7.67 30.16
N GLU A 490 -10.98 -7.93 30.73
CA GLU A 490 -9.94 -6.93 31.00
C GLU A 490 -9.42 -6.30 29.72
N GLN A 491 -9.17 -7.10 28.68
CA GLN A 491 -8.75 -6.61 27.37
C GLN A 491 -9.76 -5.61 26.77
N ILE A 492 -11.07 -5.87 26.92
CA ILE A 492 -12.12 -4.95 26.46
C ILE A 492 -12.06 -3.64 27.25
N LEU A 493 -11.90 -3.71 28.58
CA LEU A 493 -11.79 -2.53 29.43
C LEU A 493 -10.56 -1.68 29.08
N PHE A 494 -9.40 -2.28 28.82
CA PHE A 494 -8.21 -1.55 28.37
C PHE A 494 -8.41 -0.86 27.02
N ARG A 495 -9.12 -1.49 26.08
CA ARG A 495 -9.47 -0.86 24.80
C ARG A 495 -10.40 0.33 25.01
N LEU A 496 -11.39 0.21 25.89
CA LEU A 496 -12.27 1.33 26.23
C LEU A 496 -11.52 2.46 26.92
N ALA A 497 -10.58 2.16 27.82
CA ALA A 497 -9.73 3.17 28.47
C ALA A 497 -8.82 3.89 27.47
N HIS A 498 -8.25 3.16 26.49
CA HIS A 498 -7.49 3.75 25.39
C HIS A 498 -8.33 4.74 24.60
N LEU A 499 -9.56 4.35 24.23
CA LEU A 499 -10.49 5.22 23.52
C LEU A 499 -10.93 6.43 24.34
N ALA A 500 -11.32 6.21 25.61
CA ALA A 500 -11.78 7.27 26.52
C ALA A 500 -10.70 8.30 26.83
N SER A 501 -9.42 7.89 26.78
CA SER A 501 -8.27 8.76 26.98
C SER A 501 -7.74 9.38 25.69
N PHE A 502 -8.46 9.29 24.57
CA PHE A 502 -8.01 9.83 23.27
C PHE A 502 -6.66 9.24 22.82
N GLY A 503 -6.41 7.97 23.13
CA GLY A 503 -5.18 7.26 22.83
C GLY A 503 -4.02 7.57 23.77
N LEU A 504 -4.19 8.47 24.76
CA LEU A 504 -3.14 8.82 25.73
C LEU A 504 -2.80 7.64 26.64
N TYR A 505 -3.78 6.81 26.98
CA TYR A 505 -3.58 5.59 27.73
C TYR A 505 -3.43 4.40 26.79
N THR A 506 -2.32 3.68 26.86
CA THR A 506 -2.21 2.34 26.25
C THR A 506 -1.75 1.40 27.33
N HIS A 507 -2.57 0.40 27.66
CA HIS A 507 -2.18 -0.61 28.64
C HIS A 507 -0.95 -1.38 28.14
N ARG A 508 0.01 -1.59 29.04
CA ARG A 508 1.27 -2.28 28.78
C ARG A 508 1.62 -3.06 30.03
N GLU A 509 2.11 -4.28 29.85
CA GLU A 509 2.63 -5.07 30.95
C GLU A 509 3.84 -4.42 31.62
N ALA A 510 4.18 -4.91 32.81
CA ALA A 510 5.44 -4.59 33.48
C ALA A 510 6.65 -5.00 32.61
N ALA A 511 7.85 -4.50 32.95
CA ALA A 511 9.08 -4.78 32.21
C ALA A 511 9.21 -6.29 31.91
N SER A 512 9.51 -6.63 30.65
CA SER A 512 9.56 -8.04 30.24
C SER A 512 10.67 -8.76 31.02
N SER A 513 10.28 -9.75 31.82
CA SER A 513 11.23 -10.73 32.34
C SER A 513 11.66 -11.67 31.20
N ALA A 514 12.77 -12.40 31.37
CA ALA A 514 13.17 -13.41 30.39
C ALA A 514 12.03 -14.40 30.07
N ALA A 515 11.22 -14.77 31.08
CA ALA A 515 10.05 -15.63 30.90
C ALA A 515 8.95 -14.97 30.03
N ALA A 516 8.71 -13.67 30.20
CA ALA A 516 7.74 -12.94 29.37
C ALA A 516 8.21 -12.85 27.90
N ALA A 517 9.52 -12.71 27.67
CA ALA A 517 10.07 -12.71 26.31
C ALA A 517 9.89 -14.06 25.61
N THR A 518 10.10 -15.18 26.31
CA THR A 518 9.86 -16.54 25.78
C THR A 518 8.38 -16.76 25.47
N GLN A 519 7.47 -16.34 26.35
CA GLN A 519 6.04 -16.42 26.09
C GLN A 519 5.61 -15.61 24.87
N LEU A 520 6.19 -14.41 24.68
CA LEU A 520 5.92 -13.59 23.50
C LEU A 520 6.41 -14.28 22.22
N ASP A 521 7.63 -14.83 22.26
CA ASP A 521 8.22 -15.56 21.13
C ASP A 521 7.35 -16.74 20.70
N GLU A 522 6.99 -17.63 21.64
CA GLU A 522 6.08 -18.75 21.40
C GLU A 522 4.73 -18.28 20.83
N ALA A 523 4.14 -17.23 21.39
CA ALA A 523 2.88 -16.70 20.91
C ALA A 523 2.97 -16.17 19.47
N ARG A 524 4.09 -15.55 19.08
CA ARG A 524 4.32 -15.08 17.70
C ARG A 524 4.48 -16.25 16.73
N ARG A 525 5.27 -17.26 17.08
CA ARG A 525 5.47 -18.47 16.24
C ARG A 525 4.17 -19.24 16.06
N ILE A 526 3.37 -19.40 17.11
CA ILE A 526 2.03 -20.01 17.00
C ILE A 526 1.12 -19.18 16.10
N ALA A 527 1.18 -17.84 16.17
CA ALA A 527 0.41 -16.98 15.27
C ALA A 527 0.85 -17.14 13.81
N TYR A 528 2.16 -17.27 13.55
CA TYR A 528 2.72 -17.57 12.24
C TYR A 528 2.19 -18.90 11.68
N HIS A 529 2.33 -20.01 12.41
CA HIS A 529 1.83 -21.31 11.94
C HIS A 529 0.30 -21.34 11.82
N THR A 530 -0.42 -20.70 12.74
CA THR A 530 -1.88 -20.56 12.64
C THR A 530 -2.28 -19.85 11.36
N ARG A 531 -1.59 -18.76 11.01
CA ARG A 531 -1.83 -18.03 9.77
C ARG A 531 -1.51 -18.88 8.56
N PHE A 532 -0.36 -19.54 8.54
CA PHE A 532 0.05 -20.45 7.46
C PHE A 532 -1.01 -21.51 7.18
N LEU A 533 -1.52 -22.20 8.21
CA LEU A 533 -2.57 -23.20 8.06
C LEU A 533 -3.87 -22.62 7.51
N ARG A 534 -4.27 -21.41 7.95
CA ARG A 534 -5.46 -20.73 7.42
C ARG A 534 -5.31 -20.33 5.96
N GLU A 535 -4.12 -19.89 5.56
CA GLU A 535 -3.81 -19.59 4.16
C GLU A 535 -3.83 -20.87 3.30
N ALA A 536 -3.30 -21.99 3.81
CA ALA A 536 -3.34 -23.30 3.14
C ALA A 536 -4.78 -23.77 2.92
N VAL A 537 -5.65 -23.69 3.94
CA VAL A 537 -7.08 -24.00 3.83
C VAL A 537 -7.75 -23.14 2.77
N LYS A 538 -7.39 -21.86 2.66
CA LYS A 538 -8.06 -20.92 1.76
C LYS A 538 -7.60 -21.04 0.30
N ALA A 539 -6.38 -21.51 0.07
CA ALA A 539 -5.81 -21.61 -1.27
C ALA A 539 -6.55 -22.63 -2.16
N GLY A 540 -7.22 -23.64 -1.58
CA GLY A 540 -7.98 -24.61 -2.35
C GLY A 540 -8.83 -25.56 -1.49
N PRO A 541 -9.61 -26.45 -2.14
CA PRO A 541 -10.43 -27.44 -1.45
C PRO A 541 -9.60 -28.60 -0.87
N VAL A 542 -8.47 -28.94 -1.50
CA VAL A 542 -7.55 -30.01 -1.09
C VAL A 542 -6.18 -29.41 -0.81
N VAL A 543 -5.68 -29.58 0.42
CA VAL A 543 -4.50 -28.85 0.94
C VAL A 543 -3.21 -29.27 0.22
N GLU A 544 -3.01 -30.58 0.05
CA GLU A 544 -1.82 -31.18 -0.58
C GLU A 544 -1.67 -30.84 -2.07
N VAL A 545 -2.73 -30.36 -2.72
CA VAL A 545 -2.68 -29.91 -4.12
C VAL A 545 -2.12 -28.49 -4.23
N VAL A 546 -2.42 -27.63 -3.25
CA VAL A 546 -2.09 -26.19 -3.31
C VAL A 546 -0.88 -25.80 -2.48
N ARG A 547 -0.45 -26.67 -1.55
CA ARG A 547 0.69 -26.45 -0.65
C ARG A 547 1.49 -27.73 -0.49
N ASN A 548 2.77 -27.56 -0.19
CA ASN A 548 3.63 -28.67 0.23
C ASN A 548 3.14 -29.23 1.57
N ILE A 549 2.82 -30.52 1.59
CA ILE A 549 2.28 -31.20 2.76
C ILE A 549 3.28 -31.25 3.92
N GLU A 550 4.58 -31.28 3.65
CA GLU A 550 5.60 -31.30 4.72
C GLU A 550 5.62 -29.99 5.52
N ASP A 551 5.40 -28.84 4.87
CA ASP A 551 5.30 -27.56 5.57
C ASP A 551 4.04 -27.47 6.44
N VAL A 552 2.96 -28.13 6.01
CA VAL A 552 1.72 -28.27 6.79
C VAL A 552 1.95 -29.16 7.99
N ARG A 553 2.60 -30.32 7.83
CA ARG A 553 2.95 -31.21 8.95
C ARG A 553 3.87 -30.52 9.94
N ARG A 554 4.92 -29.83 9.48
CA ARG A 554 5.83 -29.03 10.32
C ARG A 554 5.07 -28.01 11.16
N SER A 555 4.13 -27.29 10.55
CA SER A 555 3.31 -26.30 11.26
C SER A 555 2.36 -26.93 12.28
N LEU A 556 1.74 -28.07 11.94
CA LEU A 556 0.89 -28.82 12.87
C LEU A 556 1.68 -29.39 14.05
N GLN A 557 2.88 -29.92 13.78
CA GLN A 557 3.80 -30.44 14.79
C GLN A 557 4.24 -29.33 15.75
N TYR A 558 4.64 -28.17 15.21
CA TYR A 558 5.00 -27.03 16.05
C TYR A 558 3.87 -26.63 17.00
N ILE A 559 2.63 -26.52 16.49
CA ILE A 559 1.44 -26.20 17.30
C ILE A 559 1.15 -27.29 18.34
N MET A 560 1.37 -28.56 18.01
CA MET A 560 1.19 -29.68 18.94
C MET A 560 2.18 -29.60 20.11
N GLU A 561 3.44 -29.28 19.82
CA GLU A 561 4.52 -29.13 20.81
C GLU A 561 4.30 -27.89 21.68
N HIS A 562 3.88 -26.77 21.09
CA HIS A 562 3.72 -25.45 21.75
C HIS A 562 2.24 -25.08 21.93
N ASN A 563 1.44 -25.98 22.48
CA ASN A 563 -0.03 -25.83 22.53
C ASN A 563 -0.55 -24.82 23.57
N ALA A 564 0.26 -24.42 24.57
CA ALA A 564 -0.19 -23.59 25.68
C ALA A 564 -0.68 -22.20 25.26
N ALA A 565 -0.04 -21.59 24.26
CA ALA A 565 -0.42 -20.30 23.70
C ALA A 565 -1.36 -20.40 22.49
N ALA A 566 -1.79 -21.61 22.10
CA ALA A 566 -2.71 -21.82 20.99
C ALA A 566 -4.17 -21.55 21.40
N GLY A 567 -4.84 -20.69 20.62
CA GLY A 567 -6.21 -20.25 20.91
C GLY A 567 -7.28 -20.92 20.05
N ALA A 568 -8.53 -20.45 20.20
CA ALA A 568 -9.67 -20.93 19.42
C ALA A 568 -9.50 -20.77 17.89
N LYS A 569 -8.77 -19.74 17.44
CA LYS A 569 -8.47 -19.54 16.01
C LYS A 569 -7.57 -20.65 15.47
N THR A 570 -6.55 -21.03 16.24
CA THR A 570 -5.64 -22.14 15.92
C THR A 570 -6.39 -23.46 15.86
N ALA A 571 -7.23 -23.74 16.86
CA ALA A 571 -8.08 -24.94 16.87
C ALA A 571 -8.96 -25.04 15.60
N ARG A 572 -9.62 -23.96 15.19
CA ARG A 572 -10.42 -23.94 13.95
C ARG A 572 -9.57 -24.18 12.70
N ALA A 573 -8.38 -23.58 12.63
CA ALA A 573 -7.48 -23.77 11.50
C ALA A 573 -7.04 -25.23 11.36
N VAL A 574 -6.64 -25.85 12.47
CA VAL A 574 -6.27 -27.27 12.53
C VAL A 574 -7.43 -28.17 12.12
N ALA A 575 -8.63 -27.93 12.64
CA ALA A 575 -9.82 -28.70 12.28
C ALA A 575 -10.19 -28.55 10.78
N GLN A 576 -10.00 -27.36 10.22
CA GLN A 576 -10.21 -27.13 8.79
C GLN A 576 -9.18 -27.88 7.93
N ILE A 577 -7.92 -27.93 8.34
CA ILE A 577 -6.89 -28.74 7.66
C ILE A 577 -7.28 -30.21 7.68
N PHE A 578 -7.70 -30.76 8.83
CA PHE A 578 -8.16 -32.14 8.95
C PHE A 578 -9.24 -32.47 7.90
N SER A 579 -10.22 -31.58 7.73
CA SER A 579 -11.32 -31.78 6.77
C SER A 579 -10.93 -31.64 5.30
N ARG A 580 -9.74 -31.11 4.98
CA ARG A 580 -9.31 -30.77 3.62
C ARG A 580 -8.00 -31.44 3.18
N THR A 581 -7.44 -32.32 4.01
CA THR A 581 -6.27 -33.12 3.65
C THR A 581 -6.65 -34.58 3.55
N ASN A 582 -6.08 -35.33 2.61
CA ASN A 582 -6.15 -36.80 2.59
C ASN A 582 -4.91 -37.46 3.21
N ASP A 583 -3.92 -36.66 3.60
CA ASP A 583 -2.71 -37.15 4.22
C ASP A 583 -2.98 -37.68 5.65
N GLU A 584 -2.75 -38.97 5.86
CA GLU A 584 -3.06 -39.64 7.15
C GLU A 584 -2.22 -39.07 8.30
N ALA A 585 -0.92 -38.83 8.07
CA ALA A 585 -0.02 -38.27 9.07
C ALA A 585 -0.45 -36.85 9.49
N ALA A 586 -0.82 -35.99 8.54
CA ALA A 586 -1.36 -34.67 8.86
C ALA A 586 -2.70 -34.74 9.61
N ARG A 587 -3.59 -35.70 9.28
CA ARG A 587 -4.84 -35.90 10.03
C ARG A 587 -4.59 -36.32 11.47
N GLU A 588 -3.66 -37.25 11.70
CA GLU A 588 -3.27 -37.65 13.05
C GLU A 588 -2.64 -36.49 13.85
N LEU A 589 -1.76 -35.71 13.22
CA LEU A 589 -1.21 -34.50 13.83
C LEU A 589 -2.32 -33.51 14.19
N CYS A 590 -3.32 -33.32 13.34
CA CYS A 590 -4.46 -32.44 13.64
C CYS A 590 -5.23 -32.90 14.89
N LEU A 591 -5.53 -34.20 15.01
CA LEU A 591 -6.21 -34.74 16.18
C LEU A 591 -5.37 -34.56 17.46
N ASN A 592 -4.07 -34.83 17.38
CA ASN A 592 -3.13 -34.61 18.47
C ASN A 592 -3.09 -33.14 18.90
N SER A 593 -2.99 -32.20 17.94
CA SER A 593 -3.00 -30.77 18.21
C SER A 593 -4.32 -30.34 18.86
N LEU A 594 -5.48 -30.75 18.33
CA LEU A 594 -6.79 -30.42 18.93
C LEU A 594 -6.96 -30.99 20.34
N TYR A 595 -6.41 -32.18 20.60
CA TYR A 595 -6.41 -32.77 21.94
C TYR A 595 -5.54 -31.97 22.91
N ARG A 596 -4.37 -31.47 22.48
CA ARG A 596 -3.49 -30.69 23.35
C ARG A 596 -3.93 -29.25 23.56
N ILE A 597 -4.59 -28.64 22.58
CA ILE A 597 -5.11 -27.26 22.70
C ILE A 597 -6.24 -27.24 23.74
N ASN A 598 -6.01 -26.61 24.89
CA ASN A 598 -6.97 -26.53 25.99
C ASN A 598 -8.01 -25.39 25.79
N THR A 599 -8.83 -25.53 24.76
CA THR A 599 -9.94 -24.60 24.48
C THR A 599 -11.23 -25.34 24.21
N GLU A 600 -12.37 -24.75 24.58
CA GLU A 600 -13.70 -25.29 24.30
C GLU A 600 -13.86 -25.59 22.81
N THR A 601 -13.40 -24.67 21.95
CA THR A 601 -13.46 -24.82 20.49
C THR A 601 -12.70 -26.06 20.01
N ALA A 602 -11.52 -26.36 20.55
CA ALA A 602 -10.77 -27.56 20.15
C ALA A 602 -11.53 -28.84 20.50
N LYS A 603 -12.22 -28.87 21.66
CA LYS A 603 -13.02 -30.03 22.09
C LYS A 603 -14.30 -30.18 21.29
N SER A 604 -14.98 -29.08 20.98
CA SER A 604 -16.13 -29.09 20.08
C SER A 604 -15.76 -29.63 18.69
N GLU A 605 -14.59 -29.25 18.17
CA GLU A 605 -14.09 -29.73 16.88
C GLU A 605 -13.73 -31.22 16.90
N LEU A 606 -13.08 -31.71 17.96
CA LEU A 606 -12.85 -33.16 18.15
C LEU A 606 -14.15 -33.95 18.24
N LEU A 607 -15.14 -33.44 18.98
CA LEU A 607 -16.45 -34.05 19.09
C LEU A 607 -17.18 -34.08 17.73
N ARG A 608 -17.04 -33.01 16.93
CA ARG A 608 -17.55 -32.97 15.56
C ARG A 608 -16.92 -34.05 14.68
N ILE A 609 -15.60 -34.22 14.74
CA ILE A 609 -14.89 -35.25 13.97
C ILE A 609 -15.33 -36.66 14.40
N TYR A 610 -15.47 -36.91 15.71
CA TYR A 610 -15.95 -38.20 16.22
C TYR A 610 -17.35 -38.55 15.72
N ARG A 611 -18.23 -37.55 15.61
CA ARG A 611 -19.62 -37.71 15.15
C ARG A 611 -19.78 -37.81 13.64
N ASP A 612 -18.79 -37.41 12.86
CA ASP A 612 -18.89 -37.42 11.40
C ASP A 612 -18.71 -38.85 10.86
N GLU A 613 -19.79 -39.44 10.36
CA GLU A 613 -19.81 -40.79 9.78
C GLU A 613 -18.92 -40.92 8.53
N LYS A 614 -18.60 -39.81 7.86
CA LYS A 614 -17.70 -39.81 6.70
C LYS A 614 -16.24 -39.93 7.09
N THR A 615 -15.91 -39.73 8.36
CA THR A 615 -14.54 -39.86 8.86
C THR A 615 -14.22 -41.35 9.06
N ASP A 616 -13.00 -41.75 8.68
CA ASP A 616 -12.51 -43.10 8.89
C ASP A 616 -12.68 -43.57 10.36
N THR A 617 -13.14 -44.81 10.52
CA THR A 617 -13.40 -45.46 11.81
C THR A 617 -12.19 -45.40 12.74
N ARG A 618 -10.97 -45.54 12.19
CA ARG A 618 -9.72 -45.40 12.95
C ARG A 618 -9.59 -44.01 13.59
N LEU A 619 -9.76 -42.96 12.80
CA LEU A 619 -9.64 -41.55 13.24
C LEU A 619 -10.78 -41.16 14.20
N ARG A 620 -11.99 -41.68 13.99
CA ARG A 620 -13.11 -41.52 14.93
C ARG A 620 -12.81 -42.15 16.28
N THR A 621 -12.27 -43.38 16.28
CA THR A 621 -11.87 -44.09 17.50
C THR A 621 -10.79 -43.33 18.25
N LEU A 622 -9.77 -42.83 17.55
CA LEU A 622 -8.71 -42.01 18.13
C LEU A 622 -9.26 -40.70 18.74
N SER A 623 -10.17 -40.03 18.04
CA SER A 623 -10.84 -38.83 18.55
C SER A 623 -11.64 -39.11 19.83
N ALA A 624 -12.34 -40.24 19.91
CA ALA A 624 -13.06 -40.67 21.11
C ALA A 624 -12.11 -40.92 22.29
N GLN A 625 -10.96 -41.56 22.05
CA GLN A 625 -9.94 -41.78 23.07
C GLN A 625 -9.40 -40.45 23.61
N TYR A 626 -9.09 -39.49 22.74
CA TYR A 626 -8.65 -38.16 23.16
C TYR A 626 -9.72 -37.38 23.93
N LEU A 627 -10.99 -37.47 23.54
CA LEU A 627 -12.08 -36.85 24.28
C LEU A 627 -12.21 -37.44 25.68
N ARG A 628 -12.15 -38.78 25.82
CA ARG A 628 -12.13 -39.47 27.13
C ARG A 628 -10.95 -39.02 27.98
N LYS A 629 -9.76 -38.93 27.38
CA LYS A 629 -8.54 -38.50 28.07
C LYS A 629 -8.63 -37.03 28.52
N ALA A 630 -9.10 -36.14 27.65
CA ALA A 630 -9.29 -34.73 27.98
C ALA A 630 -10.31 -34.52 29.11
N LEU A 631 -11.34 -35.37 29.19
CA LEU A 631 -12.33 -35.35 30.28
C LEU A 631 -11.71 -35.77 31.62
N LYS A 632 -10.85 -36.81 31.60
CA LYS A 632 -10.07 -37.24 32.78
C LYS A 632 -9.06 -36.19 33.24
N GLU A 633 -8.52 -35.41 32.31
CA GLU A 633 -7.55 -34.33 32.56
C GLU A 633 -8.21 -32.98 32.86
N GLU A 634 -9.53 -32.95 33.07
CA GLU A 634 -10.29 -31.74 33.40
C GLU A 634 -10.06 -30.57 32.41
N GLN A 635 -9.86 -30.89 31.14
CA GLN A 635 -9.69 -29.86 30.10
C GLN A 635 -10.99 -29.08 29.87
N ARG A 636 -10.90 -27.89 29.26
CA ARG A 636 -12.04 -27.00 29.05
C ARG A 636 -12.99 -27.52 27.97
N PHE A 637 -14.24 -27.80 28.35
CA PHE A 637 -15.34 -28.17 27.45
C PHE A 637 -16.43 -27.11 27.44
N ALA A 638 -17.07 -26.92 26.29
CA ALA A 638 -18.34 -26.20 26.26
C ALA A 638 -19.37 -26.99 27.11
N PRO A 639 -20.23 -26.31 27.91
CA PRO A 639 -21.17 -26.99 28.80
C PRO A 639 -22.10 -27.99 28.09
N ALA A 640 -22.49 -27.69 26.86
CA ALA A 640 -23.31 -28.59 26.04
C ALA A 640 -22.56 -29.85 25.61
N ASP A 641 -21.28 -29.71 25.25
CA ASP A 641 -20.44 -30.83 24.79
C ASP A 641 -20.09 -31.77 25.94
N ALA A 642 -19.78 -31.24 27.12
CA ALA A 642 -19.52 -32.04 28.32
C ALA A 642 -20.72 -32.95 28.67
N ARG A 643 -21.94 -32.40 28.62
CA ARG A 643 -23.17 -33.18 28.84
C ARG A 643 -23.36 -34.27 27.78
N ALA A 644 -23.09 -33.94 26.52
CA ALA A 644 -23.23 -34.89 25.45
C ALA A 644 -22.21 -36.05 25.58
N LEU A 645 -20.96 -35.76 25.93
CA LEU A 645 -19.90 -36.75 26.15
C LEU A 645 -20.22 -37.69 27.32
N ALA A 646 -20.76 -37.15 28.42
CA ALA A 646 -21.21 -37.94 29.57
C ALA A 646 -22.31 -38.95 29.20
N THR A 647 -23.12 -38.64 28.18
CA THR A 647 -24.18 -39.53 27.70
C THR A 647 -23.64 -40.58 26.72
N THR A 648 -22.73 -40.19 25.82
CA THR A 648 -22.29 -41.06 24.70
C THR A 648 -21.03 -41.89 24.95
N LEU A 649 -20.16 -41.51 25.89
CA LEU A 649 -18.86 -42.20 26.10
C LEU A 649 -18.81 -43.06 27.37
N VAL A 650 -19.83 -42.96 28.23
CA VAL A 650 -20.04 -43.80 29.44
C VAL A 650 -20.72 -45.13 29.08
N GLN A 651 -21.34 -45.20 27.91
CA GLN A 651 -21.69 -46.44 27.21
C GLN A 651 -20.48 -46.92 26.39
#